data_AF-A0A7H0HZN7-F1
#
_entry.id   AF-A0A7H0HZN7-F1
#
_cell.length_a   1.000
_cell.length_b   1.000
_cell.length_c   1.000
_cell.angle_alpha   90.00
_cell.angle_beta   90.00
_cell.angle_gamma   90.00
#
_symmetry.space_group_name_H-M   'P 1'
#
loop_
_entity.id
_entity.type
_entity.pdbx_description
1 polymer ?
#
loop_
_entity_poly.entity_id
_entity_poly.type
_entity_poly.pdbx_seq_one_letter_code
_entity_poly.pdbx_strand_id
1 'polypeptide(L)'
;MRRRTALRVVSAAVGGAVVPLSFAPAFAATGGQPEGPQKPTARWDFDERSGAVAREAVSGSAAPVDYVFNDARYKPDSDPVRRRGVQGRALYFDGYSTCVTAEGPGKLDLAGGMTVDVWIAPYAYEHGIDGKPQALVNQHDPGARTGFLLGLRRFGQIVFQLGFGTDLVEVKGDPDRPAAKGRWSHVTATYDPAAHQLRLYLDGRLIGTTATPDKAPEPAPGEPLLIGKHNRPTLLNGEFHANMYMGLMDSLAIRPGALDDATAQREHAEKIAALPGHRVPRPDLTHHRSRFDGDRHRPQFHMLPPWHWMNEPHAPVYFKGKYHIFYQHDPLGPFWGQIHWGHAVSTDMVHWRDLPIALAPAADSAGPDGIWSGSACVDGDRGPVLFFTGGDDRLPYRQRTGLAVSTYQTDGDTDLPTWTMRSEPVTEAPANLPAGPGTAWAENFRDPFVWEEDGVWYQLVGSGIVDYDGAQVTRKHGGTALVYTARRPEGPWTYQGPLHWNDLATLPEPGEVWELPVLLPLPGPRGRRTGKHILLICPWWEGFNPNAVKHTYYWIGTFDKREHRFVPDHEKPREFDFGEHFTGPSGFVTPDGRSVVFSITQDRRTEQQHAQSGWAHNAGMPVSVSLRQDGTLGVEPIAEAAGLRGPRLARIRHASVAGANRRLAAVSGDLLDIHAVIEPRGARTITLAVRACADGTEETLLTYDTDERRFLIDRGRSSLDPDVRKGIHGGNVELDGGRLTLRVLLDRSMLEAYVNGTNSITSRIYPTREDATGLRLAADGGSARIVSLDVWRMNGAYDTPTTPAAYDPPRPADVDALPNHDFATGDLTGWTVVSGTTFSDANVTTRTDWGWGGPFYQAETEADPTGHHLWGFNPAGGGDGATGVLRSATVVLGGDGVVDLLVSGGNDPDRLYAAAVRARDGKVLAKATGRSTEQYRRVVFDLSAHIGDRIYIEVVDQADGGWGHINVADVNVPVRRP
;
A
#
# COMPACT_ATOMS: atom_id res chain seq x y z
N MET A 1 -11.74 20.86 -57.12
CA MET A 1 -11.26 21.24 -58.47
C MET A 1 -9.73 21.27 -58.46
N ARG A 2 -9.08 20.60 -59.41
CA ARG A 2 -7.62 20.56 -59.59
C ARG A 2 -7.08 21.88 -60.12
N ARG A 3 -5.87 22.28 -59.71
CA ARG A 3 -4.66 22.65 -60.51
C ARG A 3 -3.77 23.61 -59.68
N ARG A 4 -2.55 23.23 -59.26
CA ARG A 4 -1.28 23.03 -60.00
C ARG A 4 -0.64 24.33 -60.54
N THR A 5 0.48 24.75 -59.90
CA THR A 5 1.86 24.95 -60.44
C THR A 5 2.02 26.23 -61.28
N ALA A 6 3.14 26.95 -61.45
CA ALA A 6 4.59 26.80 -61.27
C ALA A 6 5.18 28.24 -61.38
N LEU A 7 6.23 28.64 -60.64
CA LEU A 7 7.66 28.58 -61.00
C LEU A 7 8.09 29.41 -62.24
N ARG A 8 9.00 30.39 -62.05
CA ARG A 8 10.38 30.53 -62.63
C ARG A 8 10.80 31.99 -62.97
N VAL A 9 11.90 32.51 -62.37
CA VAL A 9 13.33 32.59 -62.86
C VAL A 9 13.52 33.85 -63.77
N VAL A 10 14.51 34.76 -63.60
CA VAL A 10 15.98 34.67 -63.79
C VAL A 10 16.69 35.95 -63.26
N SER A 11 17.92 35.74 -62.73
CA SER A 11 19.21 36.51 -62.71
C SER A 11 19.31 37.97 -63.24
N ALA A 12 20.33 38.81 -62.96
CA ALA A 12 21.73 38.61 -62.56
C ALA A 12 22.37 39.89 -61.94
N ALA A 13 23.63 39.75 -61.51
CA ALA A 13 24.54 40.61 -60.73
C ALA A 13 24.96 41.99 -61.33
N VAL A 14 25.59 42.87 -60.53
CA VAL A 14 27.05 43.20 -60.49
C VAL A 14 27.39 44.27 -59.41
N GLY A 15 28.49 44.04 -58.65
CA GLY A 15 29.39 45.03 -58.02
C GLY A 15 28.95 45.61 -56.66
N GLY A 16 29.73 45.68 -55.58
CA GLY A 16 31.17 45.55 -55.35
C GLY A 16 31.66 46.75 -54.51
N ALA A 17 31.94 46.58 -53.21
CA ALA A 17 32.81 47.45 -52.41
C ALA A 17 33.24 46.76 -51.10
N VAL A 18 34.53 46.92 -50.80
CA VAL A 18 35.34 46.30 -49.74
C VAL A 18 35.30 47.13 -48.46
N VAL A 19 35.27 46.49 -47.28
CA VAL A 19 35.50 47.10 -45.96
C VAL A 19 36.49 46.21 -45.18
N PRO A 20 37.49 46.78 -44.47
CA PRO A 20 38.67 46.03 -44.03
C PRO A 20 38.43 45.24 -42.73
N LEU A 21 39.04 44.05 -42.68
CA LEU A 21 39.27 43.26 -41.48
C LEU A 21 40.49 43.82 -40.73
N SER A 22 40.29 44.33 -39.53
CA SER A 22 41.34 44.60 -38.56
C SER A 22 41.70 43.31 -37.82
N PHE A 23 42.90 42.79 -38.08
CA PHE A 23 43.55 41.75 -37.29
C PHE A 23 44.11 42.36 -35.99
N ALA A 24 43.65 41.87 -34.84
CA ALA A 24 44.34 42.02 -33.56
C ALA A 24 45.20 40.77 -33.30
N PRO A 25 46.40 40.90 -32.71
CA PRO A 25 47.33 39.79 -32.56
C PRO A 25 46.86 38.84 -31.45
N ALA A 26 46.97 37.54 -31.73
CA ALA A 26 46.79 36.48 -30.77
C ALA A 26 47.87 36.60 -29.67
N PHE A 27 47.44 36.94 -28.45
CA PHE A 27 48.21 36.63 -27.26
C PHE A 27 48.06 35.13 -27.00
N ALA A 28 49.16 34.40 -27.10
CA ALA A 28 49.27 33.04 -26.58
C ALA A 28 49.14 33.11 -25.05
N ALA A 29 47.94 32.87 -24.53
CA ALA A 29 47.74 32.52 -23.14
C ALA A 29 48.08 31.04 -22.98
N THR A 30 49.28 30.75 -22.50
CA THR A 30 49.59 29.48 -21.84
C THR A 30 48.84 29.44 -20.51
N GLY A 31 47.58 29.03 -20.55
CA GLY A 31 46.79 28.60 -19.41
C GLY A 31 46.02 27.38 -19.89
N GLY A 32 46.28 26.21 -19.29
CA GLY A 32 45.66 24.95 -19.69
C GLY A 32 44.15 25.10 -19.75
N GLN A 33 43.53 24.58 -20.82
CA GLN A 33 42.10 24.32 -20.76
C GLN A 33 41.86 23.40 -19.55
N PRO A 34 40.84 23.66 -18.71
CA PRO A 34 40.47 22.71 -17.68
C PRO A 34 40.24 21.36 -18.38
N GLU A 35 41.01 20.35 -17.99
CA GLU A 35 40.79 18.99 -18.48
C GLU A 35 39.35 18.65 -18.13
N GLY A 36 38.52 18.42 -19.16
CA GLY A 36 37.16 17.95 -18.95
C GLY A 36 37.17 16.68 -18.08
N PRO A 37 36.04 16.38 -17.43
CA PRO A 37 35.93 15.23 -16.53
C PRO A 37 36.47 13.94 -17.16
N GLN A 38 37.26 13.22 -16.37
CA GLN A 38 38.03 12.07 -16.83
C GLN A 38 37.14 10.82 -16.91
N LYS A 39 37.74 9.68 -17.29
CA LYS A 39 37.03 8.39 -17.32
C LYS A 39 36.36 8.11 -15.95
N PRO A 40 35.15 7.51 -15.92
CA PRO A 40 34.47 7.18 -14.67
C PRO A 40 35.35 6.32 -13.76
N THR A 41 35.30 6.62 -12.46
CA THR A 41 35.87 5.76 -11.42
C THR A 41 34.91 4.61 -11.08
N ALA A 42 33.60 4.87 -11.20
CA ALA A 42 32.56 3.85 -11.12
C ALA A 42 31.41 4.17 -12.09
N ARG A 43 30.81 3.14 -12.70
CA ARG A 43 29.66 3.28 -13.59
C ARG A 43 28.74 2.06 -13.53
N TRP A 44 27.43 2.28 -13.42
CA TRP A 44 26.40 1.27 -13.52
C TRP A 44 25.50 1.57 -14.73
N ASP A 45 25.61 0.71 -15.74
CA ASP A 45 24.81 0.81 -16.97
C ASP A 45 23.42 0.17 -16.80
N PHE A 46 23.23 -0.69 -15.79
CA PHE A 46 21.99 -1.44 -15.53
C PHE A 46 21.47 -2.29 -16.71
N ASP A 47 22.35 -2.67 -17.65
CA ASP A 47 22.01 -3.35 -18.90
C ASP A 47 21.80 -4.88 -18.75
N GLU A 48 21.80 -5.41 -17.52
CA GLU A 48 21.57 -6.84 -17.30
C GLU A 48 20.19 -7.27 -17.82
N ARG A 49 20.09 -8.53 -18.27
CA ARG A 49 18.83 -9.09 -18.80
C ARG A 49 17.99 -9.78 -17.73
N SER A 50 18.64 -10.31 -16.70
CA SER A 50 18.07 -11.16 -15.65
C SER A 50 19.01 -11.17 -14.44
N GLY A 51 18.53 -11.70 -13.32
CA GLY A 51 19.25 -11.84 -12.07
C GLY A 51 19.23 -10.60 -11.16
N ALA A 52 19.58 -10.85 -9.90
CA ALA A 52 19.57 -9.89 -8.80
C ALA A 52 20.93 -9.21 -8.57
N VAL A 53 21.62 -8.83 -9.67
CA VAL A 53 22.92 -8.14 -9.60
C VAL A 53 22.98 -6.93 -10.54
N ALA A 54 23.67 -5.88 -10.11
CA ALA A 54 24.06 -4.75 -10.93
C ALA A 54 25.59 -4.73 -11.05
N ARG A 55 26.11 -4.82 -12.27
CA ARG A 55 27.55 -4.85 -12.51
C ARG A 55 28.08 -3.43 -12.64
N GLU A 56 29.16 -3.17 -11.90
CA GLU A 56 29.93 -1.94 -12.04
C GLU A 56 30.90 -2.11 -13.23
N ALA A 57 30.80 -1.23 -14.23
CA ALA A 57 31.41 -1.40 -15.54
C ALA A 57 32.93 -1.12 -15.58
N VAL A 58 33.50 -0.44 -14.58
CA VAL A 58 34.92 -0.08 -14.52
C VAL A 58 35.76 -1.19 -13.90
N SER A 59 35.41 -1.62 -12.68
CA SER A 59 36.05 -2.69 -11.92
C SER A 59 35.55 -4.08 -12.30
N GLY A 60 34.33 -4.18 -12.83
CA GLY A 60 33.66 -5.44 -13.11
C GLY A 60 33.01 -6.08 -11.88
N SER A 61 33.00 -5.42 -10.72
CA SER A 61 32.38 -5.94 -9.50
C SER A 61 30.87 -6.14 -9.69
N ALA A 62 30.32 -7.15 -9.02
CA ALA A 62 28.89 -7.46 -9.05
C ALA A 62 28.28 -7.03 -7.72
N ALA A 63 27.47 -5.98 -7.73
CA ALA A 63 26.74 -5.51 -6.57
C ALA A 63 25.38 -6.22 -6.48
N PRO A 64 24.98 -6.74 -5.31
CA PRO A 64 23.64 -7.30 -5.13
C PRO A 64 22.57 -6.21 -5.33
N VAL A 65 21.46 -6.60 -5.98
CA VAL A 65 20.23 -5.82 -6.06
C VAL A 65 19.28 -6.42 -5.04
N ASP A 66 19.07 -5.72 -3.91
CA ASP A 66 18.02 -6.07 -2.96
C ASP A 66 16.68 -5.88 -3.66
N TYR A 67 15.79 -6.87 -3.54
CA TYR A 67 14.45 -6.86 -4.10
C TYR A 67 13.61 -7.89 -3.36
N VAL A 68 12.40 -7.52 -2.98
CA VAL A 68 11.54 -8.33 -2.12
C VAL A 68 11.21 -9.73 -2.67
N PHE A 69 11.27 -9.92 -3.99
CA PHE A 69 10.96 -11.21 -4.63
C PHE A 69 12.20 -11.95 -5.12
N ASN A 70 13.39 -11.57 -4.66
CA ASN A 70 14.56 -12.44 -4.76
C ASN A 70 14.41 -13.69 -3.90
N ASP A 71 13.69 -13.56 -2.78
CA ASP A 71 13.30 -14.62 -1.84
C ASP A 71 11.83 -14.40 -1.46
N ALA A 72 10.94 -14.81 -2.36
CA ALA A 72 9.53 -14.44 -2.31
C ALA A 72 8.73 -15.34 -1.36
N ARG A 73 7.99 -14.74 -0.42
CA ARG A 73 7.24 -15.49 0.60
C ARG A 73 5.97 -16.19 0.09
N TYR A 74 5.21 -15.55 -0.79
CA TYR A 74 3.85 -15.98 -1.16
C TYR A 74 3.70 -16.38 -2.64
N LYS A 75 4.77 -16.21 -3.42
CA LYS A 75 4.83 -16.47 -4.86
C LYS A 75 6.21 -17.06 -5.19
N PRO A 76 6.43 -17.60 -6.40
CA PRO A 76 7.77 -18.00 -6.82
C PRO A 76 8.72 -16.79 -6.91
N ASP A 77 10.02 -17.02 -6.77
CA ASP A 77 11.03 -15.98 -6.96
C ASP A 77 10.97 -15.37 -8.36
N SER A 78 11.38 -14.10 -8.46
CA SER A 78 11.43 -13.38 -9.73
C SER A 78 12.47 -12.28 -9.70
N ASP A 79 13.13 -12.08 -10.83
CA ASP A 79 14.15 -11.05 -10.98
C ASP A 79 13.62 -9.62 -10.71
N PRO A 80 14.50 -8.71 -10.25
CA PRO A 80 14.21 -7.27 -10.23
C PRO A 80 13.77 -6.77 -11.60
N VAL A 81 12.88 -5.77 -11.59
CA VAL A 81 12.22 -5.31 -12.82
C VAL A 81 13.18 -4.51 -13.69
N ARG A 82 13.41 -5.00 -14.92
CA ARG A 82 14.23 -4.32 -15.92
C ARG A 82 13.43 -3.94 -17.15
N ARG A 83 13.68 -2.74 -17.67
CA ARG A 83 12.97 -2.15 -18.82
C ARG A 83 13.94 -1.55 -19.82
N ARG A 84 13.42 -1.07 -20.95
CA ARG A 84 14.23 -0.33 -21.92
C ARG A 84 14.75 0.97 -21.28
N GLY A 85 16.07 1.13 -21.28
CA GLY A 85 16.75 2.34 -20.81
C GLY A 85 16.78 3.44 -21.86
N VAL A 86 17.46 4.54 -21.53
CA VAL A 86 17.94 5.52 -22.49
C VAL A 86 18.95 4.86 -23.41
N GLN A 87 19.84 4.04 -22.84
CA GLN A 87 20.75 3.13 -23.54
C GLN A 87 20.52 1.71 -23.02
N GLY A 88 20.35 0.73 -23.92
CA GLY A 88 20.14 -0.67 -23.50
C GLY A 88 18.93 -0.84 -22.57
N ARG A 89 19.17 -1.28 -21.34
CA ARG A 89 18.17 -1.49 -20.28
C ARG A 89 18.41 -0.57 -19.09
N ALA A 90 17.38 -0.46 -18.26
CA ALA A 90 17.36 0.27 -17.01
C ALA A 90 16.81 -0.63 -15.90
N LEU A 91 17.26 -0.37 -14.67
CA LEU A 91 16.69 -0.97 -13.47
C LEU A 91 15.51 -0.10 -12.98
N TYR A 92 14.40 -0.74 -12.67
CA TYR A 92 13.23 -0.09 -12.07
C TYR A 92 13.30 -0.21 -10.55
N PHE A 93 13.35 0.94 -9.88
CA PHE A 93 13.29 1.03 -8.43
C PHE A 93 11.84 1.18 -7.99
N ASP A 94 11.38 0.31 -7.10
CA ASP A 94 9.98 0.20 -6.71
C ASP A 94 9.56 1.09 -5.54
N GLY A 95 10.47 1.91 -5.01
CA GLY A 95 10.16 2.87 -3.95
C GLY A 95 10.24 2.32 -2.53
N TYR A 96 10.39 1.00 -2.32
CA TYR A 96 10.50 0.45 -0.95
C TYR A 96 11.45 -0.76 -0.79
N SER A 97 11.70 -1.54 -1.84
CA SER A 97 12.47 -2.79 -1.72
C SER A 97 13.68 -2.86 -2.64
N THR A 98 13.63 -2.17 -3.79
CA THR A 98 14.71 -2.24 -4.77
C THR A 98 15.83 -1.28 -4.41
N CYS A 99 17.02 -1.79 -4.08
CA CYS A 99 18.23 -0.98 -3.95
C CYS A 99 19.49 -1.75 -4.33
N VAL A 100 20.56 -1.04 -4.66
CA VAL A 100 21.87 -1.66 -4.93
C VAL A 100 22.84 -1.24 -3.83
N THR A 101 23.45 -2.23 -3.19
CA THR A 101 24.54 -2.02 -2.24
C THR A 101 25.84 -2.31 -2.95
N ALA A 102 26.57 -1.27 -3.32
CA ALA A 102 27.79 -1.37 -4.12
C ALA A 102 29.04 -1.14 -3.26
N GLU A 103 30.17 -1.66 -3.74
CA GLU A 103 31.47 -1.19 -3.27
C GLU A 103 31.58 0.31 -3.60
N GLY A 104 32.03 1.11 -2.62
CA GLY A 104 32.27 2.53 -2.85
C GLY A 104 33.25 2.76 -4.01
N PRO A 105 33.30 3.96 -4.59
CA PRO A 105 34.08 4.24 -5.79
C PRO A 105 35.61 4.28 -5.53
N GLY A 106 36.10 3.64 -4.46
CA GLY A 106 37.51 3.60 -4.08
C GLY A 106 38.08 4.99 -3.76
N LYS A 107 39.33 5.23 -4.18
CA LYS A 107 39.99 6.53 -4.04
C LYS A 107 39.45 7.50 -5.11
N LEU A 108 38.37 8.22 -4.81
CA LEU A 108 38.03 9.41 -5.58
C LEU A 108 39.01 10.53 -5.21
N ASP A 109 39.78 11.02 -6.18
CA ASP A 109 40.55 12.25 -6.00
C ASP A 109 39.61 13.45 -6.11
N LEU A 110 39.17 13.95 -4.95
CA LEU A 110 38.27 15.10 -4.85
C LEU A 110 39.01 16.44 -5.00
N ALA A 111 40.36 16.44 -5.01
CA ALA A 111 41.14 17.67 -5.18
C ALA A 111 41.00 18.25 -6.59
N GLY A 112 40.77 17.38 -7.60
CA GLY A 112 40.48 17.78 -8.98
C GLY A 112 38.99 18.07 -9.25
N GLY A 113 38.13 17.96 -8.25
CA GLY A 113 36.68 18.04 -8.39
C GLY A 113 36.02 16.68 -8.64
N MET A 114 34.69 16.68 -8.66
CA MET A 114 33.90 15.46 -8.79
C MET A 114 32.65 15.74 -9.61
N THR A 115 32.23 14.75 -10.40
CA THR A 115 30.96 14.81 -11.13
C THR A 115 30.20 13.48 -10.98
N VAL A 116 28.89 13.58 -10.74
CA VAL A 116 27.94 12.47 -10.77
C VAL A 116 26.95 12.71 -11.91
N ASP A 117 26.80 11.74 -12.81
CA ASP A 117 25.88 11.79 -13.95
C ASP A 117 24.91 10.60 -13.89
N VAL A 118 23.63 10.83 -14.16
CA VAL A 118 22.63 9.76 -14.18
C VAL A 118 21.44 10.10 -15.08
N TRP A 119 20.87 9.08 -15.73
CA TRP A 119 19.54 9.19 -16.33
C TRP A 119 18.49 8.62 -15.39
N ILE A 120 17.45 9.41 -15.13
CA ILE A 120 16.31 8.99 -14.31
C ILE A 120 14.99 9.23 -15.01
N ALA A 121 14.00 8.37 -14.76
CA ALA A 121 12.61 8.63 -15.10
C ALA A 121 11.74 8.36 -13.86
N PRO A 122 11.48 9.39 -13.03
CA PRO A 122 10.68 9.24 -11.82
C PRO A 122 9.25 8.80 -12.14
N TYR A 123 8.69 7.89 -11.33
CA TYR A 123 7.27 7.56 -11.37
C TYR A 123 6.47 8.39 -10.37
N ALA A 124 6.96 8.47 -9.14
CA ALA A 124 6.39 9.27 -8.07
C ALA A 124 7.51 9.93 -7.26
N TYR A 125 7.14 10.93 -6.48
CA TYR A 125 8.01 11.57 -5.50
C TYR A 125 7.51 11.21 -4.11
N GLU A 126 8.41 11.17 -3.14
CA GLU A 126 8.10 10.99 -1.72
C GLU A 126 7.93 12.34 -1.01
N HIS A 127 7.28 12.30 0.15
CA HIS A 127 6.88 13.49 0.91
C HIS A 127 8.07 14.22 1.54
N GLY A 128 9.26 13.61 1.55
CA GLY A 128 10.47 14.14 2.18
C GLY A 128 10.45 13.92 3.69
N ILE A 129 10.03 12.73 4.14
CA ILE A 129 9.98 12.29 5.53
C ILE A 129 11.32 12.58 6.22
N ASP A 130 11.24 13.16 7.43
CA ASP A 130 12.37 13.71 8.22
C ASP A 130 13.21 14.77 7.50
N GLY A 131 12.67 15.40 6.46
CA GLY A 131 13.39 16.38 5.65
C GLY A 131 14.51 15.79 4.80
N LYS A 132 14.58 14.46 4.66
CA LYS A 132 15.61 13.75 3.89
C LYS A 132 15.19 13.64 2.41
N PRO A 133 16.15 13.70 1.48
CA PRO A 133 15.86 13.47 0.06
C PRO A 133 15.72 11.97 -0.25
N GLN A 134 14.90 11.64 -1.24
CA GLN A 134 14.95 10.34 -1.92
C GLN A 134 16.31 10.19 -2.59
N ALA A 135 17.11 9.23 -2.16
CA ALA A 135 18.46 9.09 -2.69
C ALA A 135 18.45 8.39 -4.05
N LEU A 136 19.09 9.00 -5.05
CA LEU A 136 19.47 8.34 -6.29
C LEU A 136 20.77 7.57 -6.07
N VAL A 137 21.75 8.22 -5.45
CA VAL A 137 22.99 7.60 -4.98
C VAL A 137 23.46 8.30 -3.70
N ASN A 138 23.87 7.53 -2.70
CA ASN A 138 24.26 8.02 -1.38
C ASN A 138 25.49 7.26 -0.87
N GLN A 139 26.50 8.02 -0.47
CA GLN A 139 27.59 7.56 0.40
C GLN A 139 28.04 8.74 1.28
N HIS A 140 27.21 9.15 2.24
CA HIS A 140 27.53 10.25 3.17
C HIS A 140 27.45 9.86 4.64
N ASP A 141 28.18 10.56 5.50
CA ASP A 141 27.91 10.62 6.92
C ASP A 141 27.50 12.06 7.26
N PRO A 142 26.20 12.34 7.48
CA PRO A 142 25.74 13.68 7.79
C PRO A 142 26.22 14.17 9.17
N GLY A 143 26.52 13.25 10.10
CA GLY A 143 27.03 13.57 11.43
C GLY A 143 28.50 14.00 11.39
N ALA A 144 29.32 13.21 10.67
CA ALA A 144 30.72 13.58 10.39
C ALA A 144 30.84 14.65 9.29
N ARG A 145 29.75 14.97 8.60
CA ARG A 145 29.70 15.91 7.47
C ARG A 145 30.65 15.52 6.35
N THR A 146 30.72 14.23 6.03
CA THR A 146 31.59 13.66 4.98
C THR A 146 30.77 12.95 3.89
N GLY A 147 31.36 12.71 2.72
CA GLY A 147 30.76 11.98 1.61
C GLY A 147 29.75 12.80 0.81
N PHE A 148 28.90 12.14 0.04
CA PHE A 148 27.98 12.81 -0.89
C PHE A 148 26.61 12.13 -1.02
N LEU A 149 25.63 12.90 -1.47
CA LEU A 149 24.29 12.42 -1.82
C LEU A 149 23.79 13.17 -3.05
N LEU A 150 23.31 12.45 -4.06
CA LEU A 150 22.46 12.99 -5.14
C LEU A 150 21.05 12.43 -4.97
N GLY A 151 20.04 13.30 -4.96
CA GLY A 151 18.67 12.90 -4.64
C GLY A 151 17.59 13.83 -5.15
N LEU A 152 16.34 13.45 -4.85
CA LEU A 152 15.14 14.22 -5.13
C LEU A 152 14.47 14.62 -3.81
N ARG A 153 14.06 15.88 -3.70
CA ARG A 153 13.11 16.35 -2.68
C ARG A 153 11.69 16.31 -3.25
N ARG A 154 10.73 16.77 -2.43
CA ARG A 154 9.33 16.94 -2.82
C ARG A 154 9.20 17.54 -4.21
N PHE A 155 8.21 17.05 -4.94
CA PHE A 155 7.86 17.53 -6.29
C PHE A 155 8.99 17.41 -7.33
N GLY A 156 10.02 16.60 -7.06
CA GLY A 156 11.10 16.30 -8.00
C GLY A 156 12.23 17.34 -8.02
N GLN A 157 12.33 18.19 -7.00
CA GLN A 157 13.45 19.12 -6.87
C GLN A 157 14.75 18.33 -6.69
N ILE A 158 15.70 18.50 -7.60
CA ILE A 158 17.00 17.83 -7.57
C ILE A 158 17.89 18.49 -6.51
N VAL A 159 18.56 17.69 -5.70
CA VAL A 159 19.53 18.18 -4.70
C VAL A 159 20.82 17.38 -4.74
N PHE A 160 21.94 18.06 -4.47
CA PHE A 160 23.24 17.42 -4.27
C PHE A 160 23.88 17.93 -2.99
N GLN A 161 24.32 17.01 -2.14
CA GLN A 161 25.01 17.28 -0.89
C GLN A 161 26.44 16.78 -0.97
N LEU A 162 27.38 17.57 -0.44
CA LEU A 162 28.78 17.22 -0.35
C LEU A 162 29.36 17.64 1.01
N GLY A 163 30.04 16.70 1.65
CA GLY A 163 30.63 16.84 2.97
C GLY A 163 32.10 17.29 2.91
N PHE A 164 32.41 18.25 3.76
CA PHE A 164 33.74 18.84 3.92
C PHE A 164 34.32 18.56 5.32
N GLY A 165 33.76 17.65 6.11
CA GLY A 165 34.18 17.33 7.49
C GLY A 165 33.73 18.37 8.54
N THR A 166 33.71 19.65 8.18
CA THR A 166 33.11 20.72 9.02
C THR A 166 31.78 21.20 8.50
N ASP A 167 31.48 21.01 7.22
CA ASP A 167 30.31 21.55 6.56
C ASP A 167 29.68 20.47 5.69
N LEU A 168 28.37 20.37 5.70
CA LEU A 168 27.61 19.61 4.70
C LEU A 168 26.91 20.63 3.81
N VAL A 169 27.46 20.84 2.61
CA VAL A 169 26.94 21.84 1.67
C VAL A 169 25.90 21.20 0.78
N GLU A 170 24.73 21.83 0.66
CA GLU A 170 23.67 21.41 -0.26
C GLU A 170 23.48 22.44 -1.38
N VAL A 171 23.45 21.97 -2.62
CA VAL A 171 22.92 22.72 -3.76
C VAL A 171 21.53 22.21 -4.10
N LYS A 172 20.60 23.14 -4.31
CA LYS A 172 19.21 22.87 -4.69
C LYS A 172 18.98 23.32 -6.13
N GLY A 173 18.36 22.48 -6.93
CA GLY A 173 17.87 22.84 -8.24
C GLY A 173 16.70 23.80 -8.16
N ASP A 174 16.54 24.60 -9.21
CA ASP A 174 15.38 25.45 -9.48
C ASP A 174 14.09 24.61 -9.36
N PRO A 175 13.18 24.94 -8.42
CA PRO A 175 11.94 24.19 -8.21
C PRO A 175 11.00 24.24 -9.43
N ASP A 176 11.15 25.24 -10.31
CA ASP A 176 10.39 25.34 -11.57
C ASP A 176 10.95 24.41 -12.67
N ARG A 177 12.05 23.70 -12.37
CA ARG A 177 12.71 22.72 -13.25
C ARG A 177 12.89 21.36 -12.55
N PRO A 178 11.79 20.72 -12.12
CA PRO A 178 11.87 19.44 -11.45
C PRO A 178 12.25 18.30 -12.42
N ALA A 179 12.77 17.20 -11.87
CA ALA A 179 12.88 15.94 -12.59
C ALA A 179 11.48 15.36 -12.86
N ALA A 180 10.89 15.71 -14.00
CA ALA A 180 9.48 15.44 -14.29
C ALA A 180 9.11 13.94 -14.33
N LYS A 181 8.00 13.57 -13.68
CA LYS A 181 7.42 12.22 -13.74
C LYS A 181 7.17 11.76 -15.19
N GLY A 182 7.39 10.47 -15.46
CA GLY A 182 7.06 9.88 -16.76
C GLY A 182 7.97 10.29 -17.91
N ARG A 183 9.10 10.94 -17.63
CA ARG A 183 10.08 11.39 -18.64
C ARG A 183 11.49 11.10 -18.16
N TRP A 184 12.35 10.69 -19.09
CA TRP A 184 13.78 10.62 -18.84
C TRP A 184 14.35 12.03 -18.67
N SER A 185 15.15 12.21 -17.62
CA SER A 185 15.87 13.42 -17.26
C SER A 185 17.34 13.07 -17.10
N HIS A 186 18.23 13.85 -17.72
CA HIS A 186 19.67 13.73 -17.52
C HIS A 186 20.11 14.66 -16.39
N VAL A 187 20.46 14.08 -15.24
CA VAL A 187 20.87 14.83 -14.05
C VAL A 187 22.37 14.76 -13.89
N THR A 188 23.01 15.91 -13.74
CA THR A 188 24.44 16.01 -13.48
C THR A 188 24.70 16.91 -12.28
N ALA A 189 25.46 16.43 -11.31
CA ALA A 189 25.92 17.19 -10.16
C ALA A 189 27.45 17.28 -10.16
N THR A 190 28.01 18.45 -9.91
CA THR A 190 29.47 18.65 -9.96
C THR A 190 29.97 19.53 -8.83
N TYR A 191 31.17 19.22 -8.35
CA TYR A 191 31.97 20.06 -7.46
C TYR A 191 33.18 20.61 -8.21
N ASP A 192 33.27 21.94 -8.25
CA ASP A 192 34.34 22.71 -8.87
C ASP A 192 35.23 23.33 -7.77
N PRO A 193 36.41 22.74 -7.49
CA PRO A 193 37.31 23.26 -6.46
C PRO A 193 37.94 24.59 -6.87
N ALA A 194 38.10 24.88 -8.18
CA ALA A 194 38.69 26.12 -8.66
C ALA A 194 37.71 27.30 -8.51
N ALA A 195 36.41 27.04 -8.67
CA ALA A 195 35.36 28.03 -8.46
C ALA A 195 34.79 28.06 -7.03
N HIS A 196 35.16 27.10 -6.18
CA HIS A 196 34.55 26.85 -4.86
C HIS A 196 33.02 26.73 -4.95
N GLN A 197 32.52 25.89 -5.85
CA GLN A 197 31.09 25.77 -6.13
C GLN A 197 30.62 24.33 -6.30
N LEU A 198 29.41 24.05 -5.80
CA LEU A 198 28.58 22.95 -6.26
C LEU A 198 27.65 23.47 -7.36
N ARG A 199 27.46 22.70 -8.43
CA ARG A 199 26.52 23.00 -9.51
C ARG A 199 25.63 21.79 -9.83
N LEU A 200 24.38 22.08 -10.21
CA LEU A 200 23.41 21.10 -10.69
C LEU A 200 22.98 21.44 -12.10
N TYR A 201 22.91 20.42 -12.95
CA TYR A 201 22.41 20.50 -14.32
C TYR A 201 21.27 19.52 -14.54
N LEU A 202 20.26 19.96 -15.27
CA LEU A 202 19.19 19.13 -15.81
C LEU A 202 19.17 19.29 -17.33
N ASP A 203 19.31 18.17 -18.04
CA ASP A 203 19.40 18.12 -19.50
C ASP A 203 20.48 19.08 -20.06
N GLY A 204 21.62 19.13 -19.36
CA GLY A 204 22.78 19.96 -19.71
C GLY A 204 22.61 21.46 -19.40
N ARG A 205 21.50 21.87 -18.78
CA ARG A 205 21.25 23.26 -18.37
C ARG A 205 21.45 23.45 -16.88
N LEU A 206 22.17 24.50 -16.48
CA LEU A 206 22.36 24.85 -15.08
C LEU A 206 21.01 25.15 -14.41
N ILE A 207 20.76 24.51 -13.27
CA ILE A 207 19.55 24.69 -12.47
C ILE A 207 19.84 25.09 -11.03
N GLY A 208 21.08 25.02 -10.56
CA GLY A 208 21.43 25.41 -9.20
C GLY A 208 22.93 25.59 -9.01
N THR A 209 23.30 26.53 -8.15
CA THR A 209 24.69 26.76 -7.72
C THR A 209 24.74 27.14 -6.25
N THR A 210 25.73 26.62 -5.51
CA THR A 210 25.99 26.99 -4.11
C THR A 210 27.50 27.09 -3.89
N ALA A 211 27.95 28.10 -3.15
CA ALA A 211 29.36 28.24 -2.77
C ALA A 211 29.78 27.18 -1.76
N THR A 212 31.03 26.71 -1.85
CA THR A 212 31.62 25.75 -0.92
C THR A 212 32.72 26.40 -0.08
N PRO A 213 33.10 25.80 1.06
CA PRO A 213 34.32 26.16 1.77
C PRO A 213 35.57 26.07 0.88
N ASP A 214 36.59 26.86 1.22
CA ASP A 214 37.93 26.79 0.62
C ASP A 214 38.75 25.65 1.24
N LYS A 215 38.27 24.43 1.04
CA LYS A 215 38.97 23.18 1.40
C LYS A 215 38.41 22.00 0.61
N ALA A 216 39.19 20.93 0.52
CA ALA A 216 38.77 19.72 -0.16
C ALA A 216 37.61 19.02 0.59
N PRO A 217 36.66 18.41 -0.14
CA PRO A 217 35.66 17.53 0.45
C PRO A 217 36.31 16.29 1.09
N GLU A 218 35.67 15.73 2.09
CA GLU A 218 36.12 14.53 2.79
C GLU A 218 35.22 13.35 2.40
N PRO A 219 35.76 12.23 1.88
CA PRO A 219 34.96 11.05 1.55
C PRO A 219 34.47 10.32 2.80
N ALA A 220 33.43 9.50 2.66
CA ALA A 220 32.90 8.64 3.72
C ALA A 220 33.12 7.15 3.40
N PRO A 221 34.37 6.65 3.35
CA PRO A 221 34.65 5.27 2.90
C PRO A 221 34.15 4.19 3.88
N GLY A 222 33.83 4.56 5.12
CA GLY A 222 33.19 3.67 6.09
C GLY A 222 31.68 3.49 5.86
N GLU A 223 31.07 4.31 5.00
CA GLU A 223 29.67 4.20 4.64
C GLU A 223 29.49 3.35 3.37
N PRO A 224 28.44 2.51 3.31
CA PRO A 224 28.12 1.80 2.07
C PRO A 224 27.70 2.78 0.98
N LEU A 225 28.07 2.49 -0.28
CA LEU A 225 27.51 3.19 -1.43
C LEU A 225 26.18 2.54 -1.80
N LEU A 226 25.09 3.28 -1.58
CA LEU A 226 23.75 2.83 -1.90
C LEU A 226 23.22 3.56 -3.14
N ILE A 227 22.60 2.82 -4.05
CA ILE A 227 21.88 3.35 -5.21
C ILE A 227 20.39 3.09 -5.00
N GLY A 228 19.58 4.15 -5.14
CA GLY A 228 18.13 4.12 -4.96
C GLY A 228 17.64 4.14 -3.50
N LYS A 229 18.54 4.27 -2.51
CA LYS A 229 18.21 4.24 -1.08
C LYS A 229 19.10 5.17 -0.27
N HIS A 230 18.50 5.90 0.67
CA HIS A 230 19.23 6.68 1.67
C HIS A 230 19.94 5.74 2.65
N ASN A 231 21.20 5.98 3.03
CA ASN A 231 21.94 5.07 3.95
C ASN A 231 21.49 5.15 5.41
N ARG A 232 20.69 6.16 5.74
CA ARG A 232 19.97 6.34 7.01
C ARG A 232 18.48 6.61 6.77
N PRO A 233 17.74 5.69 6.12
CA PRO A 233 16.36 5.92 5.75
C PRO A 233 15.47 6.00 6.99
N THR A 234 14.34 6.70 6.90
CA THR A 234 13.37 6.70 8.00
C THR A 234 12.57 5.39 7.98
N LEU A 235 12.41 4.77 9.16
CA LEU A 235 11.60 3.56 9.32
C LEU A 235 10.12 3.96 9.45
N LEU A 236 9.29 3.43 8.55
CA LEU A 236 7.84 3.63 8.53
C LEU A 236 7.14 2.36 9.02
N ASN A 237 6.17 2.55 9.92
CA ASN A 237 5.35 1.49 10.50
C ASN A 237 6.17 0.29 11.03
N GLY A 238 7.40 0.54 11.50
CA GLY A 238 8.31 -0.49 11.99
C GLY A 238 8.90 -1.43 10.91
N GLU A 239 8.45 -1.35 9.65
CA GLU A 239 8.85 -2.30 8.60
C GLU A 239 9.52 -1.65 7.37
N PHE A 240 8.96 -0.56 6.87
CA PHE A 240 9.31 0.01 5.57
C PHE A 240 10.38 1.09 5.69
N HIS A 241 11.15 1.31 4.62
CA HIS A 241 12.12 2.40 4.55
C HIS A 241 11.62 3.52 3.63
N ALA A 242 11.52 4.74 4.16
CA ALA A 242 11.32 5.95 3.38
C ALA A 242 12.61 6.37 2.66
N ASN A 243 12.54 7.50 1.94
CA ASN A 243 13.68 8.13 1.28
C ASN A 243 14.35 7.24 0.21
N MET A 244 13.55 6.37 -0.40
CA MET A 244 13.93 5.51 -1.51
C MET A 244 13.42 6.09 -2.84
N TYR A 245 14.17 5.83 -3.91
CA TYR A 245 13.81 6.28 -5.25
C TYR A 245 12.75 5.36 -5.87
N MET A 246 11.80 5.95 -6.60
CA MET A 246 10.80 5.22 -7.37
C MET A 246 10.80 5.67 -8.84
N GLY A 247 11.20 4.77 -9.73
CA GLY A 247 11.27 5.04 -11.16
C GLY A 247 12.40 4.27 -11.84
N LEU A 248 12.65 4.56 -13.11
CA LEU A 248 13.77 3.96 -13.84
C LEU A 248 15.06 4.74 -13.58
N MET A 249 16.18 4.03 -13.52
CA MET A 249 17.52 4.60 -13.52
C MET A 249 18.38 3.90 -14.57
N ASP A 250 19.21 4.68 -15.26
CA ASP A 250 20.11 4.21 -16.30
C ASP A 250 21.43 5.01 -16.23
N SER A 251 22.54 4.33 -16.55
CA SER A 251 23.85 4.95 -16.81
C SER A 251 24.34 5.88 -15.69
N LEU A 252 24.28 5.42 -14.42
CA LEU A 252 24.84 6.15 -13.28
C LEU A 252 26.37 6.12 -13.37
N ALA A 253 27.03 7.27 -13.41
CA ALA A 253 28.48 7.38 -13.45
C ALA A 253 28.99 8.36 -12.39
N ILE A 254 30.09 7.98 -11.73
CA ILE A 254 30.83 8.83 -10.80
C ILE A 254 32.24 9.00 -11.37
N ARG A 255 32.68 10.25 -11.57
CA ARG A 255 33.95 10.58 -12.21
C ARG A 255 34.68 11.73 -11.51
N PRO A 256 36.03 11.75 -11.55
CA PRO A 256 36.80 12.89 -11.09
C PRO A 256 36.74 14.02 -12.12
N GLY A 257 36.94 15.24 -11.65
CA GLY A 257 36.87 16.46 -12.46
C GLY A 257 35.55 17.21 -12.31
N ALA A 258 35.63 18.52 -12.53
CA ALA A 258 34.51 19.45 -12.49
C ALA A 258 33.93 19.73 -13.88
N LEU A 259 32.66 20.16 -13.92
CA LEU A 259 32.01 20.64 -15.13
C LEU A 259 31.75 22.15 -15.08
N ASP A 260 32.04 22.81 -16.20
CA ASP A 260 31.50 24.12 -16.53
C ASP A 260 30.22 24.01 -17.36
N ASP A 261 29.51 25.13 -17.49
CA ASP A 261 28.22 25.18 -18.18
C ASP A 261 28.33 24.74 -19.66
N ALA A 262 29.39 25.16 -20.34
CA ALA A 262 29.61 24.83 -21.75
C ALA A 262 29.86 23.34 -21.96
N THR A 263 30.56 22.68 -21.03
CA THR A 263 30.83 21.24 -21.09
C THR A 263 29.61 20.43 -20.70
N ALA A 264 28.87 20.82 -19.65
CA ALA A 264 27.62 20.15 -19.28
C ALA A 264 26.61 20.14 -20.45
N GLN A 265 26.45 21.28 -21.14
CA GLN A 265 25.58 21.39 -22.30
C GLN A 265 26.06 20.53 -23.48
N ARG A 266 27.38 20.57 -23.78
CA ARG A 266 27.98 19.80 -24.86
C ARG A 266 27.84 18.29 -24.63
N GLU A 267 28.19 17.80 -23.45
CA GLU A 267 28.11 16.37 -23.14
C GLU A 267 26.68 15.85 -23.16
N HIS A 268 25.70 16.62 -22.67
CA HIS A 268 24.30 16.25 -22.83
C HIS A 268 23.91 16.15 -24.32
N ALA A 269 24.28 17.14 -25.13
CA ALA A 269 24.00 17.12 -26.56
C ALA A 269 24.65 15.92 -27.28
N GLU A 270 25.88 15.55 -26.91
CA GLU A 270 26.58 14.36 -27.41
C GLU A 270 25.87 13.06 -26.98
N LYS A 271 25.42 12.96 -25.73
CA LYS A 271 24.60 11.84 -25.23
C LYS A 271 23.33 11.69 -26.08
N ILE A 272 22.61 12.78 -26.36
CA ILE A 272 21.44 12.77 -27.25
C ILE A 272 21.81 12.38 -28.68
N ALA A 273 22.90 12.92 -29.22
CA ALA A 273 23.36 12.62 -30.58
C ALA A 273 23.71 11.14 -30.76
N ALA A 274 24.21 10.48 -29.71
CA ALA A 274 24.51 9.05 -29.70
C ALA A 274 23.26 8.15 -29.65
N LEU A 275 22.08 8.68 -29.29
CA LEU A 275 20.85 7.88 -29.24
C LEU A 275 20.29 7.58 -30.63
N PRO A 276 19.62 6.43 -30.81
CA PRO A 276 18.90 6.12 -32.04
C PRO A 276 17.92 7.23 -32.43
N GLY A 277 18.13 7.84 -33.60
CA GLY A 277 17.28 8.93 -34.10
C GLY A 277 17.43 10.25 -33.36
N HIS A 278 18.49 10.43 -32.55
CA HIS A 278 18.80 11.63 -31.78
C HIS A 278 17.67 12.05 -30.82
N ARG A 279 16.97 11.06 -30.26
CA ARG A 279 15.80 11.27 -29.39
C ARG A 279 15.86 10.36 -28.18
N VAL A 280 15.53 10.93 -27.03
CA VAL A 280 15.32 10.18 -25.80
C VAL A 280 14.08 9.31 -25.97
N PRO A 281 14.13 7.99 -25.70
CA PRO A 281 12.96 7.13 -25.79
C PRO A 281 11.90 7.54 -24.76
N ARG A 282 10.65 7.10 -24.93
CA ARG A 282 9.65 7.22 -23.85
C ARG A 282 9.95 6.14 -22.79
N PRO A 283 10.04 6.49 -21.50
CA PRO A 283 10.20 5.48 -20.45
C PRO A 283 8.95 4.60 -20.37
N ASP A 284 9.15 3.31 -20.14
CA ASP A 284 8.07 2.36 -19.83
C ASP A 284 7.98 2.18 -18.31
N LEU A 285 7.07 2.94 -17.70
CA LEU A 285 6.79 2.88 -16.26
C LEU A 285 5.52 2.08 -15.96
N THR A 286 5.09 1.22 -16.88
CA THR A 286 3.86 0.44 -16.72
C THR A 286 4.01 -0.59 -15.60
N HIS A 287 3.09 -0.57 -14.64
CA HIS A 287 3.02 -1.55 -13.56
C HIS A 287 2.29 -2.79 -14.03
N HIS A 288 3.03 -3.79 -14.51
CA HIS A 288 2.44 -5.05 -14.98
C HIS A 288 2.04 -5.96 -13.81
N ARG A 289 0.79 -6.44 -13.82
CA ARG A 289 0.23 -7.35 -12.81
C ARG A 289 0.98 -8.69 -12.71
N SER A 290 1.66 -9.11 -13.78
CA SER A 290 2.48 -10.32 -13.82
C SER A 290 3.65 -10.30 -12.83
N ARG A 291 4.00 -9.14 -12.23
CA ARG A 291 4.93 -9.07 -11.08
C ARG A 291 4.51 -10.02 -9.95
N PHE A 292 3.22 -10.29 -9.81
CA PHE A 292 2.63 -11.12 -8.75
C PHE A 292 2.11 -12.47 -9.27
N ASP A 293 2.57 -12.93 -10.44
CA ASP A 293 2.20 -14.25 -10.94
C ASP A 293 2.58 -15.35 -9.93
N GLY A 294 1.64 -16.26 -9.67
CA GLY A 294 1.80 -17.32 -8.69
C GLY A 294 1.54 -16.92 -7.24
N ASP A 295 1.24 -15.65 -6.93
CA ASP A 295 0.87 -15.24 -5.57
C ASP A 295 -0.40 -15.96 -5.09
N ARG A 296 -0.24 -16.75 -4.02
CA ARG A 296 -1.29 -17.62 -3.47
C ARG A 296 -2.43 -16.89 -2.76
N HIS A 297 -2.25 -15.61 -2.43
CA HIS A 297 -3.23 -14.82 -1.70
C HIS A 297 -3.79 -13.66 -2.53
N ARG A 298 -3.12 -13.25 -3.60
CA ARG A 298 -3.56 -12.10 -4.41
C ARG A 298 -4.92 -12.32 -5.10
N PRO A 299 -5.95 -11.52 -4.79
CA PRO A 299 -7.26 -11.62 -5.44
C PRO A 299 -7.17 -11.51 -6.96
N GLN A 300 -8.00 -12.28 -7.66
CA GLN A 300 -7.99 -12.39 -9.12
C GLN A 300 -9.19 -11.73 -9.78
N PHE A 301 -10.35 -11.71 -9.11
CA PHE A 301 -11.56 -11.09 -9.66
C PHE A 301 -12.14 -9.96 -8.79
N HIS A 302 -11.52 -9.68 -7.65
CA HIS A 302 -11.74 -8.44 -6.92
C HIS A 302 -10.75 -7.36 -7.36
N MET A 303 -11.23 -6.13 -7.45
CA MET A 303 -10.41 -5.02 -7.94
C MET A 303 -9.28 -4.71 -6.95
N LEU A 304 -8.05 -4.52 -7.42
CA LEU A 304 -6.93 -4.02 -6.62
C LEU A 304 -5.91 -3.30 -7.52
N PRO A 305 -5.06 -2.38 -7.01
CA PRO A 305 -4.08 -1.70 -7.84
C PRO A 305 -3.12 -2.70 -8.44
N PRO A 306 -2.52 -2.42 -9.60
CA PRO A 306 -1.52 -3.29 -10.18
C PRO A 306 -0.44 -3.66 -9.17
N TRP A 307 0.11 -2.67 -8.46
CA TRP A 307 1.18 -2.79 -7.48
C TRP A 307 0.81 -2.05 -6.18
N HIS A 308 1.43 -2.41 -5.06
CA HIS A 308 1.47 -1.64 -3.82
C HIS A 308 0.11 -1.48 -3.12
N TRP A 309 -0.11 -0.35 -2.45
CA TRP A 309 -1.20 -0.14 -1.50
C TRP A 309 -2.41 0.56 -2.15
N MET A 310 -3.63 0.18 -1.75
CA MET A 310 -4.83 0.98 -1.98
C MET A 310 -5.68 1.11 -0.71
N ASN A 311 -6.47 2.18 -0.59
CA ASN A 311 -7.64 2.23 0.31
C ASN A 311 -8.95 2.02 -0.48
N GLU A 312 -10.07 2.59 0.00
CA GLU A 312 -11.37 2.55 -0.68
C GLU A 312 -11.33 2.86 -2.18
N PRO A 313 -11.97 2.01 -3.00
CA PRO A 313 -12.47 2.45 -4.29
C PRO A 313 -13.55 3.50 -4.08
N HIS A 314 -13.37 4.67 -4.69
CA HIS A 314 -14.25 5.81 -4.54
C HIS A 314 -14.44 6.57 -5.84
N ALA A 315 -15.29 7.60 -5.78
CA ALA A 315 -15.66 8.42 -6.92
C ALA A 315 -16.13 7.62 -8.16
N PRO A 316 -17.00 6.60 -8.02
CA PRO A 316 -17.54 5.90 -9.18
C PRO A 316 -18.33 6.87 -10.08
N VAL A 317 -18.05 6.85 -11.38
CA VAL A 317 -18.78 7.66 -12.36
C VAL A 317 -18.97 6.90 -13.66
N TYR A 318 -20.18 6.96 -14.21
CA TYR A 318 -20.43 6.49 -15.56
C TYR A 318 -20.32 7.63 -16.56
N PHE A 319 -19.51 7.46 -17.59
CA PHE A 319 -19.33 8.42 -18.66
C PHE A 319 -19.24 7.74 -20.02
N LYS A 320 -20.14 8.12 -20.94
CA LYS A 320 -20.10 7.73 -22.36
C LYS A 320 -19.86 6.23 -22.62
N GLY A 321 -20.53 5.34 -21.88
CA GLY A 321 -20.42 3.88 -22.08
C GLY A 321 -19.47 3.17 -21.11
N LYS A 322 -18.77 3.91 -20.24
CA LYS A 322 -17.74 3.37 -19.37
C LYS A 322 -17.99 3.74 -17.91
N TYR A 323 -17.72 2.80 -17.04
CA TYR A 323 -17.63 2.99 -15.60
C TYR A 323 -16.18 3.30 -15.25
N HIS A 324 -15.97 4.42 -14.56
CA HIS A 324 -14.68 4.77 -13.99
C HIS A 324 -14.77 4.64 -12.48
N ILE A 325 -13.71 4.12 -11.88
CA ILE A 325 -13.53 4.06 -10.44
C ILE A 325 -12.13 4.56 -10.11
N PHE A 326 -12.02 5.30 -9.03
CA PHE A 326 -10.76 5.78 -8.49
C PHE A 326 -10.51 5.11 -7.15
N TYR A 327 -9.31 5.23 -6.62
CA TYR A 327 -8.99 4.66 -5.31
C TYR A 327 -7.80 5.41 -4.72
N GLN A 328 -7.78 5.56 -3.40
CA GLN A 328 -6.56 6.03 -2.75
C GLN A 328 -5.44 5.02 -3.03
N HIS A 329 -4.27 5.51 -3.37
CA HIS A 329 -3.14 4.69 -3.79
C HIS A 329 -1.84 5.30 -3.27
N ASP A 330 -0.98 4.48 -2.69
CA ASP A 330 0.41 4.86 -2.43
C ASP A 330 1.30 4.17 -3.47
N PRO A 331 1.91 4.93 -4.39
CA PRO A 331 2.79 4.35 -5.38
C PRO A 331 4.14 3.93 -4.79
N LEU A 332 4.54 4.39 -3.60
CA LEU A 332 5.89 4.17 -3.05
C LEU A 332 6.06 2.83 -2.35
N GLY A 333 4.97 2.15 -1.99
CA GLY A 333 5.05 0.82 -1.40
C GLY A 333 3.72 0.35 -0.84
N PRO A 334 3.65 -0.90 -0.32
CA PRO A 334 2.42 -1.48 0.20
C PRO A 334 2.09 -0.96 1.62
N PHE A 335 2.21 0.36 1.86
CA PHE A 335 1.92 1.04 3.12
C PHE A 335 1.18 2.35 2.88
N TRP A 336 0.56 2.90 3.92
CA TRP A 336 -0.05 4.24 3.87
C TRP A 336 1.01 5.33 4.05
N GLY A 337 1.10 6.25 3.11
CA GLY A 337 2.02 7.39 3.15
C GLY A 337 1.54 8.54 2.27
N GLN A 338 2.08 8.66 1.06
CA GLN A 338 1.78 9.77 0.15
C GLN A 338 0.63 9.43 -0.80
N ILE A 339 -0.58 9.78 -0.38
CA ILE A 339 -1.80 9.38 -1.07
C ILE A 339 -1.98 10.09 -2.42
N HIS A 340 -2.14 9.27 -3.44
CA HIS A 340 -2.55 9.59 -4.82
C HIS A 340 -3.93 8.99 -5.11
N TRP A 341 -4.52 9.32 -6.25
CA TRP A 341 -5.69 8.61 -6.78
C TRP A 341 -5.29 7.73 -7.96
N GLY A 342 -5.38 6.41 -7.80
CA GLY A 342 -5.36 5.47 -8.92
C GLY A 342 -6.67 5.51 -9.72
N HIS A 343 -6.69 4.88 -10.89
CA HIS A 343 -7.81 4.94 -11.83
C HIS A 343 -7.96 3.63 -12.59
N ALA A 344 -9.18 3.11 -12.63
CA ALA A 344 -9.54 1.97 -13.47
C ALA A 344 -10.83 2.25 -14.25
N VAL A 345 -10.94 1.64 -15.42
CA VAL A 345 -12.12 1.74 -16.30
C VAL A 345 -12.68 0.36 -16.61
N SER A 346 -14.00 0.28 -16.72
CA SER A 346 -14.73 -0.93 -17.07
C SER A 346 -15.95 -0.63 -17.92
N THR A 347 -16.44 -1.60 -18.69
CA THR A 347 -17.75 -1.53 -19.36
C THR A 347 -18.85 -2.25 -18.59
N ASP A 348 -18.52 -2.99 -17.53
CA ASP A 348 -19.45 -3.85 -16.78
C ASP A 348 -19.19 -3.91 -15.27
N MET A 349 -18.30 -3.06 -14.75
CA MET A 349 -17.88 -2.99 -13.33
C MET A 349 -17.18 -4.25 -12.79
N VAL A 350 -16.82 -5.20 -13.65
CA VAL A 350 -16.13 -6.43 -13.22
C VAL A 350 -14.90 -6.78 -14.05
N HIS A 351 -14.82 -6.35 -15.31
CA HIS A 351 -13.60 -6.41 -16.11
C HIS A 351 -12.95 -5.03 -16.15
N TRP A 352 -11.79 -4.90 -15.51
CA TRP A 352 -11.12 -3.63 -15.27
C TRP A 352 -9.84 -3.51 -16.10
N ARG A 353 -9.63 -2.32 -16.65
CA ARG A 353 -8.36 -1.89 -17.23
C ARG A 353 -7.78 -0.75 -16.40
N ASP A 354 -6.49 -0.87 -16.09
CA ASP A 354 -5.73 0.13 -15.35
C ASP A 354 -5.42 1.36 -16.20
N LEU A 355 -5.57 2.54 -15.60
CA LEU A 355 -5.21 3.83 -16.19
C LEU A 355 -4.08 4.49 -15.39
N PRO A 356 -3.41 5.51 -15.95
CA PRO A 356 -2.46 6.31 -15.20
C PRO A 356 -3.10 6.90 -13.93
N ILE A 357 -2.26 7.17 -12.92
CA ILE A 357 -2.67 7.92 -11.71
C ILE A 357 -3.44 9.18 -12.12
N ALA A 358 -4.67 9.33 -11.62
CA ALA A 358 -5.53 10.44 -11.94
C ALA A 358 -5.09 11.72 -11.23
N LEU A 359 -4.83 11.64 -9.92
CA LEU A 359 -4.42 12.78 -9.09
C LEU A 359 -3.17 12.43 -8.27
N ALA A 360 -2.25 13.37 -8.20
CA ALA A 360 -1.00 13.26 -7.45
C ALA A 360 -0.73 14.57 -6.69
N PRO A 361 -0.19 14.54 -5.46
CA PRO A 361 0.18 15.76 -4.76
C PRO A 361 1.12 16.65 -5.60
N ALA A 362 0.83 17.95 -5.61
CA ALA A 362 1.59 18.95 -6.36
C ALA A 362 1.71 20.25 -5.56
N ALA A 363 2.82 20.97 -5.72
CA ALA A 363 3.12 22.18 -4.96
C ALA A 363 2.02 23.24 -5.04
N ASP A 364 1.56 23.53 -6.26
CA ASP A 364 0.53 24.53 -6.55
C ASP A 364 -0.85 23.89 -6.68
N SER A 365 -1.29 23.15 -5.66
CA SER A 365 -2.57 22.45 -5.67
C SER A 365 -3.37 22.63 -4.38
N ALA A 366 -4.64 22.23 -4.42
CA ALA A 366 -5.46 22.14 -3.21
C ALA A 366 -5.02 21.02 -2.25
N GLY A 367 -4.10 20.11 -2.63
CA GLY A 367 -3.62 19.02 -1.79
C GLY A 367 -2.12 18.71 -1.96
N PRO A 368 -1.21 19.63 -1.58
CA PRO A 368 0.23 19.43 -1.72
C PRO A 368 0.80 18.30 -0.84
N ASP A 369 0.15 17.99 0.28
CA ASP A 369 0.63 17.01 1.27
C ASP A 369 -0.10 15.65 1.19
N GLY A 370 -1.19 15.57 0.43
CA GLY A 370 -1.95 14.34 0.22
C GLY A 370 -3.26 14.60 -0.51
N ILE A 371 -3.75 13.60 -1.25
CA ILE A 371 -5.02 13.66 -1.97
C ILE A 371 -5.87 12.48 -1.51
N TRP A 372 -6.61 12.70 -0.42
CA TRP A 372 -7.50 11.69 0.16
C TRP A 372 -8.83 11.61 -0.58
N SER A 373 -9.70 10.74 -0.07
CA SER A 373 -10.92 10.30 -0.73
C SER A 373 -11.91 11.42 -1.05
N GLY A 374 -12.88 11.06 -1.88
CA GLY A 374 -13.95 11.95 -2.30
C GLY A 374 -14.87 11.29 -3.33
N SER A 375 -15.41 12.10 -4.24
CA SER A 375 -16.47 11.67 -5.16
C SER A 375 -16.28 12.23 -6.58
N ALA A 376 -17.08 11.73 -7.51
CA ALA A 376 -17.15 12.21 -8.87
C ALA A 376 -18.60 12.54 -9.23
N CYS A 377 -18.76 13.49 -10.15
CA CYS A 377 -20.04 13.81 -10.76
C CYS A 377 -19.84 14.17 -12.24
N VAL A 378 -20.92 14.18 -13.02
CA VAL A 378 -20.87 14.63 -14.43
C VAL A 378 -21.47 16.02 -14.53
N ASP A 379 -20.68 16.96 -15.03
CA ASP A 379 -21.07 18.35 -15.20
C ASP A 379 -21.60 18.59 -16.61
N GLY A 380 -22.80 18.04 -16.88
CA GLY A 380 -23.46 18.11 -18.18
C GLY A 380 -22.53 17.73 -19.33
N ASP A 381 -22.46 18.57 -20.35
CA ASP A 381 -21.59 18.36 -21.51
C ASP A 381 -20.11 18.66 -21.22
N ARG A 382 -19.76 19.35 -20.11
CA ARG A 382 -18.36 19.61 -19.73
C ARG A 382 -17.64 18.33 -19.33
N GLY A 383 -18.37 17.32 -18.90
CA GLY A 383 -17.86 15.98 -18.60
C GLY A 383 -17.59 15.76 -17.11
N PRO A 384 -16.88 14.68 -16.76
CA PRO A 384 -16.67 14.30 -15.37
C PRO A 384 -15.78 15.28 -14.60
N VAL A 385 -16.14 15.49 -13.33
CA VAL A 385 -15.42 16.30 -12.35
C VAL A 385 -15.17 15.47 -11.09
N LEU A 386 -14.00 15.63 -10.48
CA LEU A 386 -13.61 14.97 -9.23
C LEU A 386 -13.55 15.96 -8.09
N PHE A 387 -14.08 15.58 -6.94
CA PHE A 387 -13.95 16.27 -5.67
C PHE A 387 -13.16 15.39 -4.72
N PHE A 388 -12.15 15.94 -4.07
CA PHE A 388 -11.24 15.20 -3.21
C PHE A 388 -10.95 15.98 -1.94
N THR A 389 -10.48 15.31 -0.89
CA THR A 389 -9.89 16.01 0.26
C THR A 389 -8.41 16.23 0.03
N GLY A 390 -7.98 17.49 -0.02
CA GLY A 390 -6.58 17.88 -0.10
C GLY A 390 -6.00 18.16 1.28
N GLY A 391 -4.79 17.65 1.52
CA GLY A 391 -3.96 17.97 2.68
C GLY A 391 -3.02 19.13 2.43
N ASP A 392 -2.97 20.09 3.36
CA ASP A 392 -2.01 21.19 3.38
C ASP A 392 -1.52 21.47 4.80
N ASP A 393 -0.35 20.94 5.15
CA ASP A 393 0.23 21.02 6.50
C ASP A 393 0.70 22.43 6.87
N ARG A 394 0.63 23.40 5.93
CA ARG A 394 0.91 24.82 6.20
C ARG A 394 -0.29 25.55 6.80
N LEU A 395 -1.48 24.94 6.77
CA LEU A 395 -2.72 25.53 7.26
C LEU A 395 -2.96 25.19 8.73
N PRO A 396 -3.71 26.04 9.48
CA PRO A 396 -4.09 25.73 10.86
C PRO A 396 -5.01 24.51 10.98
N TYR A 397 -5.80 24.23 9.93
CA TYR A 397 -6.54 22.98 9.75
C TYR A 397 -6.19 22.46 8.37
N ARG A 398 -5.60 21.26 8.31
CA ARG A 398 -4.94 20.78 7.09
C ARG A 398 -5.88 20.22 6.03
N GLN A 399 -7.14 19.94 6.36
CA GLN A 399 -8.09 19.27 5.46
C GLN A 399 -9.03 20.27 4.78
N ARG A 400 -9.13 20.18 3.45
CA ARG A 400 -10.02 21.01 2.62
C ARG A 400 -10.50 20.22 1.40
N THR A 401 -11.59 20.64 0.74
CA THR A 401 -12.02 19.98 -0.50
C THR A 401 -11.44 20.67 -1.73
N GLY A 402 -10.88 19.89 -2.65
CA GLY A 402 -10.38 20.34 -3.93
C GLY A 402 -11.26 19.86 -5.09
N LEU A 403 -10.96 20.36 -6.30
CA LEU A 403 -11.65 19.99 -7.53
C LEU A 403 -10.64 19.69 -8.65
N ALA A 404 -10.89 18.64 -9.43
CA ALA A 404 -10.19 18.37 -10.67
C ALA A 404 -11.18 18.13 -11.82
N VAL A 405 -10.83 18.57 -13.02
CA VAL A 405 -11.65 18.42 -14.23
C VAL A 405 -10.94 17.52 -15.24
N SER A 406 -11.69 16.65 -15.93
CA SER A 406 -11.12 15.81 -16.97
C SER A 406 -10.67 16.65 -18.17
N THR A 407 -9.66 16.17 -18.90
CA THR A 407 -9.19 16.80 -20.14
C THR A 407 -10.04 16.45 -21.37
N TYR A 408 -11.14 15.71 -21.19
CA TYR A 408 -12.05 15.23 -22.24
C TYR A 408 -12.51 16.32 -23.23
N GLN A 409 -12.76 17.55 -22.77
CA GLN A 409 -13.14 18.67 -23.66
C GLN A 409 -12.05 19.00 -24.69
N THR A 410 -10.80 18.65 -24.41
CA THR A 410 -9.64 18.97 -25.24
C THR A 410 -9.25 17.80 -26.14
N ASP A 411 -9.31 16.56 -25.65
CA ASP A 411 -8.83 15.37 -26.37
C ASP A 411 -9.93 14.42 -26.85
N GLY A 412 -11.15 14.52 -26.32
CA GLY A 412 -12.26 13.61 -26.59
C GLY A 412 -12.07 12.21 -26.02
N ASP A 413 -11.09 11.97 -25.15
CA ASP A 413 -10.78 10.64 -24.65
C ASP A 413 -11.72 10.23 -23.51
N THR A 414 -12.62 9.31 -23.83
CA THR A 414 -13.57 8.72 -22.87
C THR A 414 -12.94 7.79 -21.84
N ASP A 415 -11.65 7.44 -21.97
CA ASP A 415 -10.92 6.74 -20.91
C ASP A 415 -10.55 7.67 -19.74
N LEU A 416 -10.58 8.98 -19.96
CA LEU A 416 -10.23 10.02 -18.98
C LEU A 416 -8.81 9.84 -18.39
N PRO A 417 -7.75 9.65 -19.20
CA PRO A 417 -6.41 9.33 -18.70
C PRO A 417 -5.68 10.52 -18.06
N THR A 418 -6.25 11.73 -18.14
CA THR A 418 -5.58 12.96 -17.65
C THR A 418 -6.59 13.94 -17.05
N TRP A 419 -6.20 14.50 -15.91
CA TRP A 419 -7.00 15.40 -15.09
C TRP A 419 -6.24 16.69 -14.80
N THR A 420 -6.95 17.80 -14.80
CA THR A 420 -6.41 19.11 -14.39
C THR A 420 -6.95 19.47 -13.02
N MET A 421 -6.07 19.43 -12.02
CA MET A 421 -6.39 19.80 -10.64
C MET A 421 -6.34 21.31 -10.47
N ARG A 422 -7.31 21.88 -9.75
CA ARG A 422 -7.31 23.30 -9.40
C ARG A 422 -6.34 23.56 -8.24
N SER A 423 -5.73 24.74 -8.27
CA SER A 423 -4.88 25.25 -7.18
C SER A 423 -5.67 25.68 -5.96
N GLU A 424 -6.90 26.17 -6.15
CA GLU A 424 -7.76 26.66 -5.08
C GLU A 424 -8.73 25.56 -4.58
N PRO A 425 -8.96 25.47 -3.26
CA PRO A 425 -10.01 24.61 -2.71
C PRO A 425 -11.41 25.14 -3.06
N VAL A 426 -12.42 24.28 -2.99
CA VAL A 426 -13.83 24.64 -3.22
C VAL A 426 -14.65 24.76 -1.94
N THR A 427 -14.30 24.01 -0.88
CA THR A 427 -14.82 24.21 0.50
C THR A 427 -13.76 23.97 1.56
N GLU A 428 -13.90 24.67 2.68
CA GLU A 428 -13.07 24.59 3.88
C GLU A 428 -13.98 24.73 5.11
N ALA A 429 -13.60 24.12 6.24
CA ALA A 429 -14.28 24.32 7.51
C ALA A 429 -13.53 25.39 8.34
N PRO A 430 -14.10 26.59 8.56
CA PRO A 430 -13.49 27.57 9.44
C PRO A 430 -13.61 27.12 10.91
N ALA A 431 -12.74 27.67 11.76
CA ALA A 431 -12.87 27.54 13.21
C ALA A 431 -14.28 27.98 13.65
N ASN A 432 -14.89 27.23 14.57
CA ASN A 432 -16.21 27.52 15.15
C ASN A 432 -17.39 27.50 14.17
N LEU A 433 -17.27 26.83 13.00
CA LEU A 433 -18.41 26.62 12.12
C LEU A 433 -19.54 25.92 12.90
N PRO A 434 -20.73 26.53 13.07
CA PRO A 434 -21.79 25.94 13.87
C PRO A 434 -22.28 24.63 13.27
N ALA A 435 -22.39 23.57 14.08
CA ALA A 435 -22.86 22.25 13.67
C ALA A 435 -23.76 21.67 14.76
N GLY A 436 -25.08 21.87 14.61
CA GLY A 436 -26.07 21.30 15.54
C GLY A 436 -25.85 21.78 16.99
N PRO A 437 -25.60 20.86 17.94
CA PRO A 437 -25.40 21.20 19.35
C PRO A 437 -24.03 21.81 19.67
N GLY A 438 -23.08 21.81 18.73
CA GLY A 438 -21.73 22.31 18.92
C GLY A 438 -21.16 22.93 17.65
N THR A 439 -19.89 22.66 17.37
CA THR A 439 -19.17 23.17 16.20
C THR A 439 -18.56 22.04 15.38
N ALA A 440 -18.41 22.24 14.07
CA ALA A 440 -17.72 21.29 13.23
C ALA A 440 -16.26 21.17 13.66
N TRP A 441 -15.76 19.95 13.70
CA TRP A 441 -14.36 19.68 14.01
C TRP A 441 -13.48 19.96 12.80
N ALA A 442 -12.99 21.19 12.67
CA ALA A 442 -12.28 21.66 11.46
C ALA A 442 -11.03 20.84 11.07
N GLU A 443 -10.36 20.21 12.04
CA GLU A 443 -9.22 19.29 11.78
C GLU A 443 -9.65 17.98 11.10
N ASN A 444 -10.92 17.60 11.23
CA ASN A 444 -11.53 16.44 10.61
C ASN A 444 -12.62 16.91 9.64
N PHE A 445 -12.24 17.27 8.42
CA PHE A 445 -13.11 17.79 7.36
C PHE A 445 -12.77 17.12 6.02
N ARG A 446 -13.38 15.97 5.73
CA ARG A 446 -12.94 15.12 4.60
C ARG A 446 -14.05 14.35 3.89
N ASP A 447 -13.66 13.68 2.82
CA ASP A 447 -14.45 12.74 2.02
C ASP A 447 -15.70 13.36 1.39
N PRO A 448 -15.54 14.35 0.47
CA PRO A 448 -16.68 15.01 -0.14
C PRO A 448 -17.52 14.05 -0.99
N PHE A 449 -18.82 13.96 -0.74
CA PHE A 449 -19.80 13.26 -1.59
C PHE A 449 -20.68 14.27 -2.32
N VAL A 450 -20.62 14.29 -3.66
CA VAL A 450 -21.22 15.33 -4.49
C VAL A 450 -22.19 14.75 -5.50
N TRP A 451 -23.36 15.39 -5.63
CA TRP A 451 -24.30 15.11 -6.71
C TRP A 451 -24.99 16.40 -7.17
N GLU A 452 -25.60 16.33 -8.35
CA GLU A 452 -26.46 17.39 -8.90
C GLU A 452 -27.89 16.86 -8.97
N GLU A 453 -28.84 17.67 -8.52
CA GLU A 453 -30.25 17.38 -8.67
C GLU A 453 -31.05 18.69 -8.80
N ASP A 454 -31.93 18.76 -9.80
CA ASP A 454 -32.83 19.89 -10.04
C ASP A 454 -32.12 21.26 -10.20
N GLY A 455 -30.92 21.30 -10.79
CA GLY A 455 -30.12 22.51 -10.99
C GLY A 455 -29.40 22.98 -9.72
N VAL A 456 -29.28 22.11 -8.72
CA VAL A 456 -28.58 22.36 -7.46
C VAL A 456 -27.51 21.30 -7.27
N TRP A 457 -26.27 21.75 -7.04
CA TRP A 457 -25.18 20.89 -6.64
C TRP A 457 -25.16 20.79 -5.12
N TYR A 458 -25.10 19.56 -4.60
CA TYR A 458 -24.99 19.27 -3.19
C TYR A 458 -23.63 18.64 -2.90
N GLN A 459 -23.03 18.99 -1.76
CA GLN A 459 -21.81 18.38 -1.25
C GLN A 459 -22.02 18.02 0.21
N LEU A 460 -21.73 16.78 0.58
CA LEU A 460 -21.54 16.35 1.95
C LEU A 460 -20.05 16.31 2.24
N VAL A 461 -19.62 16.74 3.42
CA VAL A 461 -18.24 16.55 3.90
C VAL A 461 -18.27 15.97 5.31
N GLY A 462 -17.61 14.84 5.50
CA GLY A 462 -17.50 14.16 6.79
C GLY A 462 -16.79 15.02 7.84
N SER A 463 -17.32 15.04 9.06
CA SER A 463 -16.80 15.80 10.20
C SER A 463 -17.23 15.17 11.53
N GLY A 464 -16.65 15.67 12.63
CA GLY A 464 -17.21 15.52 13.98
C GLY A 464 -17.94 16.79 14.43
N ILE A 465 -18.75 16.67 15.49
CA ILE A 465 -19.32 17.79 16.24
C ILE A 465 -18.65 17.83 17.62
N VAL A 466 -17.97 18.94 17.91
CA VAL A 466 -17.15 19.14 19.10
C VAL A 466 -17.44 20.48 19.78
N ASP A 467 -17.07 20.56 21.05
CA ASP A 467 -17.01 21.81 21.81
C ASP A 467 -15.55 22.24 21.94
N TYR A 468 -15.25 23.50 21.63
CA TYR A 468 -13.94 24.11 21.86
C TYR A 468 -13.92 24.89 23.18
N ASP A 469 -12.94 24.62 24.04
CA ASP A 469 -12.59 25.45 25.20
C ASP A 469 -11.12 25.88 25.08
N GLY A 470 -10.90 27.04 24.44
CA GLY A 470 -9.57 27.44 24.01
C GLY A 470 -8.98 26.44 23.01
N ALA A 471 -7.85 25.81 23.36
CA ALA A 471 -7.21 24.77 22.55
C ALA A 471 -7.73 23.35 22.85
N GLN A 472 -8.55 23.18 23.90
CA GLN A 472 -9.11 21.88 24.25
C GLN A 472 -10.34 21.57 23.39
N VAL A 473 -10.41 20.33 22.91
CA VAL A 473 -11.53 19.81 22.11
C VAL A 473 -12.24 18.74 22.93
N THR A 474 -13.55 18.92 23.14
CA THR A 474 -14.38 17.90 23.81
C THR A 474 -15.33 17.24 22.80
N ARG A 475 -15.38 15.91 22.80
CA ARG A 475 -16.07 15.07 21.80
C ARG A 475 -17.35 14.46 22.36
N LYS A 476 -18.31 15.31 22.75
CA LYS A 476 -19.57 14.86 23.38
C LYS A 476 -20.64 14.44 22.39
N HIS A 477 -20.65 15.05 21.20
CA HIS A 477 -21.79 14.94 20.29
C HIS A 477 -21.60 13.76 19.34
N GLY A 478 -20.66 13.79 18.39
CA GLY A 478 -20.38 12.64 17.52
C GLY A 478 -20.12 13.02 16.07
N GLY A 479 -20.01 12.02 15.19
CA GLY A 479 -19.83 12.23 13.76
C GLY A 479 -21.03 12.90 13.08
N THR A 480 -20.76 13.60 11.97
CA THR A 480 -21.76 14.24 11.10
C THR A 480 -21.26 14.35 9.66
N ALA A 481 -22.16 14.68 8.74
CA ALA A 481 -21.83 15.13 7.39
C ALA A 481 -22.33 16.57 7.21
N LEU A 482 -21.43 17.51 6.89
CA LEU A 482 -21.74 18.92 6.67
C LEU A 482 -22.28 19.12 5.26
N VAL A 483 -23.41 19.81 5.11
CA VAL A 483 -24.07 20.02 3.82
C VAL A 483 -23.71 21.38 3.23
N TYR A 484 -23.31 21.37 1.96
CA TYR A 484 -23.07 22.56 1.17
C TYR A 484 -23.88 22.51 -0.14
N THR A 485 -24.21 23.68 -0.66
CA THR A 485 -24.95 23.81 -1.94
C THR A 485 -24.29 24.82 -2.88
N ALA A 486 -24.35 24.56 -4.18
CA ALA A 486 -23.86 25.45 -5.22
C ALA A 486 -24.72 25.40 -6.49
N ARG A 487 -24.47 26.31 -7.43
CA ARG A 487 -25.10 26.32 -8.77
C ARG A 487 -24.25 25.67 -9.86
N ARG A 488 -22.99 25.38 -9.55
CA ARG A 488 -21.99 24.77 -10.43
C ARG A 488 -20.91 24.12 -9.56
N PRO A 489 -20.14 23.13 -10.07
CA PRO A 489 -19.18 22.38 -9.26
C PRO A 489 -18.05 23.25 -8.70
N GLU A 490 -17.68 24.35 -9.38
CA GLU A 490 -16.64 25.26 -8.95
C GLU A 490 -17.04 26.15 -7.75
N GLY A 491 -18.31 26.14 -7.35
CA GLY A 491 -18.85 27.02 -6.32
C GLY A 491 -19.33 28.38 -6.85
N PRO A 492 -19.48 29.40 -5.97
CA PRO A 492 -19.25 29.32 -4.53
C PRO A 492 -20.19 28.34 -3.85
N TRP A 493 -19.68 27.62 -2.87
CA TRP A 493 -20.42 26.66 -2.05
C TRP A 493 -20.94 27.33 -0.78
N THR A 494 -22.20 27.12 -0.47
CA THR A 494 -22.89 27.71 0.70
C THR A 494 -23.22 26.62 1.71
N TYR A 495 -22.71 26.76 2.94
CA TYR A 495 -23.00 25.86 4.05
C TYR A 495 -24.47 25.94 4.48
N GLN A 496 -25.09 24.78 4.74
CA GLN A 496 -26.50 24.65 5.09
C GLN A 496 -26.74 24.02 6.48
N GLY A 497 -25.70 23.50 7.14
CA GLY A 497 -25.82 22.79 8.42
C GLY A 497 -25.40 21.32 8.35
N PRO A 498 -25.50 20.58 9.47
CA PRO A 498 -25.26 19.14 9.51
C PRO A 498 -26.44 18.35 8.93
N LEU A 499 -26.14 17.35 8.09
CA LEU A 499 -27.12 16.46 7.47
C LEU A 499 -27.88 15.66 8.54
N HIS A 500 -27.13 15.04 9.44
CA HIS A 500 -27.58 14.22 10.56
C HIS A 500 -26.42 14.07 11.57
N TRP A 501 -26.71 13.73 12.82
CA TRP A 501 -25.73 13.46 13.88
C TRP A 501 -26.41 12.65 15.00
N ASN A 502 -25.61 12.00 15.85
CA ASN A 502 -26.08 11.25 17.02
C ASN A 502 -25.37 11.77 18.27
N ASP A 503 -25.89 11.46 19.46
CA ASP A 503 -25.23 11.74 20.74
C ASP A 503 -24.37 10.52 21.17
N LEU A 504 -23.05 10.70 21.18
CA LEU A 504 -22.05 9.68 21.52
C LEU A 504 -22.27 9.06 22.89
N ALA A 505 -22.86 9.77 23.85
CA ALA A 505 -23.14 9.22 25.18
C ALA A 505 -24.23 8.13 25.13
N THR A 506 -25.10 8.18 24.12
CA THR A 506 -26.24 7.24 23.97
C THR A 506 -26.08 6.28 22.79
N LEU A 507 -25.35 6.70 21.76
CA LEU A 507 -25.11 5.97 20.50
C LEU A 507 -23.65 6.18 20.06
N PRO A 508 -22.69 5.47 20.66
CA PRO A 508 -21.26 5.60 20.34
C PRO A 508 -20.86 4.92 19.03
N GLU A 509 -21.65 3.98 18.50
CA GLU A 509 -21.30 3.14 17.35
C GLU A 509 -20.91 3.93 16.08
N PRO A 510 -21.59 5.05 15.72
CA PRO A 510 -21.22 5.89 14.58
C PRO A 510 -19.90 6.67 14.70
N GLY A 511 -19.21 6.62 15.85
CA GLY A 511 -17.90 7.25 16.03
C GLY A 511 -17.91 8.77 16.23
N GLU A 512 -16.72 9.31 16.50
CA GLU A 512 -16.49 10.74 16.76
C GLU A 512 -16.50 11.57 15.48
N VAL A 513 -16.13 10.95 14.36
CA VAL A 513 -16.12 11.52 13.01
C VAL A 513 -16.75 10.51 12.06
N TRP A 514 -17.53 10.99 11.10
CA TRP A 514 -17.97 10.18 9.96
C TRP A 514 -16.99 10.34 8.80
N GLU A 515 -16.41 9.23 8.39
CA GLU A 515 -15.68 9.11 7.13
C GLU A 515 -16.63 8.63 6.03
N LEU A 516 -16.34 9.06 4.81
CA LEU A 516 -17.03 8.62 3.59
C LEU A 516 -18.56 8.64 3.68
N PRO A 517 -19.19 9.79 4.02
CA PRO A 517 -20.64 9.88 4.02
C PRO A 517 -21.21 9.73 2.61
N VAL A 518 -22.03 8.71 2.38
CA VAL A 518 -22.66 8.44 1.08
C VAL A 518 -24.17 8.47 1.23
N LEU A 519 -24.84 9.26 0.37
CA LEU A 519 -26.29 9.37 0.32
C LEU A 519 -26.81 8.93 -1.05
N LEU A 520 -27.51 7.81 -1.12
CA LEU A 520 -28.03 7.26 -2.38
C LEU A 520 -29.54 7.04 -2.30
N PRO A 521 -30.28 7.23 -3.40
CA PRO A 521 -31.68 6.81 -3.46
C PRO A 521 -31.78 5.29 -3.29
N LEU A 522 -32.84 4.81 -2.64
CA LEU A 522 -33.11 3.37 -2.52
C LEU A 522 -34.23 2.98 -3.49
N PRO A 523 -33.92 2.40 -4.66
CA PRO A 523 -34.96 1.93 -5.57
C PRO A 523 -35.73 0.77 -4.95
N GLY A 524 -37.03 0.72 -5.20
CA GLY A 524 -37.88 -0.41 -4.85
C GLY A 524 -37.78 -1.53 -5.88
N PRO A 525 -38.56 -2.61 -5.73
CA PRO A 525 -38.59 -3.71 -6.69
C PRO A 525 -38.85 -3.20 -8.11
N ARG A 526 -38.07 -3.70 -9.08
CA ARG A 526 -38.10 -3.30 -10.50
C ARG A 526 -37.75 -1.82 -10.75
N GLY A 527 -36.93 -1.20 -9.89
CA GLY A 527 -36.43 0.17 -10.09
C GLY A 527 -37.44 1.27 -9.77
N ARG A 528 -38.56 0.94 -9.08
CA ARG A 528 -39.57 1.94 -8.73
C ARG A 528 -38.97 2.98 -7.76
N ARG A 529 -39.14 4.27 -8.06
CA ARG A 529 -38.80 5.35 -7.11
C ARG A 529 -39.62 5.20 -5.82
N THR A 530 -38.93 5.23 -4.68
CA THR A 530 -39.54 5.08 -3.34
C THR A 530 -39.60 6.40 -2.56
N GLY A 531 -38.77 7.38 -2.94
CA GLY A 531 -38.51 8.58 -2.15
C GLY A 531 -37.58 8.35 -0.94
N LYS A 532 -37.17 7.10 -0.70
CA LYS A 532 -36.25 6.73 0.37
C LYS A 532 -34.81 6.76 -0.10
N HIS A 533 -33.93 6.98 0.85
CA HIS A 533 -32.49 7.05 0.68
C HIS A 533 -31.80 6.16 1.71
N ILE A 534 -30.60 5.71 1.38
CA ILE A 534 -29.66 5.13 2.32
C ILE A 534 -28.57 6.16 2.59
N LEU A 535 -28.29 6.40 3.87
CA LEU A 535 -27.11 7.13 4.34
C LEU A 535 -26.12 6.11 4.91
N LEU A 536 -24.91 6.05 4.36
CA LEU A 536 -23.81 5.17 4.76
C LEU A 536 -22.65 6.01 5.33
N ILE A 537 -21.99 5.50 6.37
CA ILE A 537 -20.78 6.10 6.95
C ILE A 537 -19.80 5.02 7.43
N CYS A 538 -18.52 5.39 7.52
CA CYS A 538 -17.53 4.69 8.33
C CYS A 538 -17.21 5.49 9.60
N PRO A 539 -17.17 4.85 10.77
CA PRO A 539 -16.89 5.53 12.02
C PRO A 539 -15.37 5.65 12.27
N TRP A 540 -14.95 6.82 12.73
CA TRP A 540 -13.57 7.11 13.11
C TRP A 540 -13.47 7.68 14.53
N TRP A 541 -12.36 7.38 15.20
CA TRP A 541 -12.02 7.81 16.57
C TRP A 541 -10.57 8.32 16.61
N GLU A 542 -10.30 9.33 17.44
CA GLU A 542 -8.93 9.87 17.59
C GLU A 542 -7.98 8.91 18.32
N GLY A 543 -8.51 8.18 19.30
CA GLY A 543 -7.78 7.16 20.06
C GLY A 543 -8.00 5.75 19.52
N PHE A 544 -7.20 4.79 20.03
CA PHE A 544 -7.43 3.38 19.75
C PHE A 544 -8.85 2.98 20.17
N ASN A 545 -9.60 2.43 19.20
CA ASN A 545 -10.88 1.80 19.45
C ASN A 545 -10.94 0.49 18.66
N PRO A 546 -11.33 -0.63 19.28
CA PRO A 546 -11.38 -1.92 18.58
C PRO A 546 -12.37 -1.94 17.42
N ASN A 547 -13.31 -1.00 17.33
CA ASN A 547 -14.31 -0.88 16.25
C ASN A 547 -13.94 0.16 15.19
N ALA A 548 -12.81 0.87 15.36
CA ALA A 548 -12.33 1.87 14.40
C ALA A 548 -12.08 1.26 13.02
N VAL A 549 -12.68 1.87 11.99
CA VAL A 549 -12.45 1.52 10.57
C VAL A 549 -12.68 0.01 10.32
N LYS A 550 -13.65 -0.60 11.02
CA LYS A 550 -14.04 -2.01 10.85
C LYS A 550 -15.42 -2.19 10.25
N HIS A 551 -16.34 -1.28 10.55
CA HIS A 551 -17.75 -1.42 10.23
C HIS A 551 -18.22 -0.29 9.33
N THR A 552 -19.19 -0.60 8.48
CA THR A 552 -20.00 0.40 7.77
C THR A 552 -21.38 0.41 8.40
N TYR A 553 -21.84 1.61 8.77
CA TYR A 553 -23.16 1.81 9.35
C TYR A 553 -24.08 2.52 8.38
N TYR A 554 -25.39 2.22 8.48
CA TYR A 554 -26.39 2.85 7.63
C TYR A 554 -27.70 3.22 8.32
N TRP A 555 -28.38 4.18 7.70
CA TRP A 555 -29.79 4.48 7.95
C TRP A 555 -30.61 4.46 6.66
N ILE A 556 -31.87 4.03 6.76
CA ILE A 556 -32.89 4.27 5.74
C ILE A 556 -33.69 5.50 6.17
N GLY A 557 -33.99 6.40 5.23
CA GLY A 557 -34.71 7.62 5.54
C GLY A 557 -35.04 8.46 4.32
N THR A 558 -35.28 9.74 4.55
CA THR A 558 -35.64 10.71 3.51
C THR A 558 -34.70 11.90 3.56
N PHE A 559 -34.17 12.32 2.42
CA PHE A 559 -33.45 13.59 2.31
C PHE A 559 -34.45 14.73 2.11
N ASP A 560 -34.59 15.60 3.11
CA ASP A 560 -35.40 16.81 3.03
C ASP A 560 -34.58 17.92 2.36
N LYS A 561 -34.83 18.14 1.06
CA LYS A 561 -34.16 19.18 0.26
C LYS A 561 -34.41 20.60 0.76
N ARG A 562 -35.51 20.86 1.48
CA ARG A 562 -35.84 22.21 1.96
C ARG A 562 -35.01 22.56 3.19
N GLU A 563 -34.91 21.60 4.10
CA GLU A 563 -34.17 21.76 5.35
C GLU A 563 -32.69 21.34 5.23
N HIS A 564 -32.30 20.70 4.12
CA HIS A 564 -30.96 20.13 3.89
C HIS A 564 -30.56 19.09 4.95
N ARG A 565 -31.52 18.27 5.39
CA ARG A 565 -31.33 17.27 6.46
C ARG A 565 -31.79 15.89 6.04
N PHE A 566 -31.18 14.87 6.64
CA PHE A 566 -31.64 13.51 6.53
C PHE A 566 -32.57 13.17 7.70
N VAL A 567 -33.76 12.67 7.38
CA VAL A 567 -34.76 12.23 8.36
C VAL A 567 -34.77 10.70 8.37
N PRO A 568 -34.16 10.06 9.38
CA PRO A 568 -34.08 8.61 9.45
C PRO A 568 -35.45 7.99 9.80
N ASP A 569 -35.75 6.84 9.21
CA ASP A 569 -36.95 6.05 9.53
C ASP A 569 -36.77 5.21 10.81
N HIS A 570 -35.53 5.11 11.30
CA HIS A 570 -35.17 4.43 12.53
C HIS A 570 -34.02 5.16 13.23
N GLU A 571 -34.10 5.32 14.55
CA GLU A 571 -33.15 6.13 15.32
C GLU A 571 -31.72 5.56 15.27
N LYS A 572 -31.57 4.27 15.59
CA LYS A 572 -30.26 3.62 15.62
C LYS A 572 -29.77 3.25 14.21
N PRO A 573 -28.47 3.42 13.92
CA PRO A 573 -27.88 2.85 12.71
C PRO A 573 -27.99 1.34 12.72
N ARG A 574 -27.86 0.73 11.55
CA ARG A 574 -27.67 -0.70 11.38
C ARG A 574 -26.33 -0.96 10.73
N GLU A 575 -25.74 -2.10 11.07
CA GLU A 575 -24.51 -2.57 10.41
C GLU A 575 -24.85 -3.04 8.99
N PHE A 576 -24.04 -2.66 8.01
CA PHE A 576 -24.27 -2.97 6.59
C PHE A 576 -23.84 -4.40 6.20
N ASP A 577 -22.78 -4.90 6.82
CA ASP A 577 -22.15 -6.20 6.56
C ASP A 577 -21.76 -6.80 7.91
N PHE A 578 -21.96 -8.10 8.11
CA PHE A 578 -21.66 -8.75 9.40
C PHE A 578 -20.19 -9.19 9.56
N GLY A 579 -19.35 -8.98 8.54
CA GLY A 579 -17.91 -9.17 8.61
C GLY A 579 -17.19 -7.88 9.01
N GLU A 580 -15.88 -7.98 9.25
CA GLU A 580 -15.04 -6.84 9.69
C GLU A 580 -14.30 -6.14 8.54
N HIS A 581 -14.65 -6.45 7.28
CA HIS A 581 -13.90 -6.01 6.10
C HIS A 581 -14.77 -5.36 5.00
N PHE A 582 -16.01 -4.97 5.27
CA PHE A 582 -16.75 -4.05 4.39
C PHE A 582 -16.65 -2.64 4.97
N THR A 583 -15.66 -1.89 4.50
CA THR A 583 -15.43 -0.52 4.96
C THR A 583 -15.25 0.43 3.79
N GLY A 584 -15.16 1.72 4.10
CA GLY A 584 -15.00 2.80 3.15
C GLY A 584 -16.05 2.81 2.04
N PRO A 585 -17.35 2.99 2.38
CA PRO A 585 -18.41 2.96 1.39
C PRO A 585 -18.24 4.10 0.38
N SER A 586 -18.39 3.77 -0.90
CA SER A 586 -18.57 4.75 -1.97
C SER A 586 -19.65 4.27 -2.92
N GLY A 587 -20.33 5.15 -3.63
CA GLY A 587 -21.37 4.69 -4.54
C GLY A 587 -21.95 5.76 -5.44
N PHE A 588 -22.79 5.31 -6.36
CA PHE A 588 -23.43 6.16 -7.35
C PHE A 588 -24.72 5.52 -7.85
N VAL A 589 -25.47 6.29 -8.63
CA VAL A 589 -26.62 5.77 -9.39
C VAL A 589 -26.14 5.41 -10.79
N THR A 590 -26.28 4.14 -11.16
CA THR A 590 -25.96 3.63 -12.49
C THR A 590 -26.93 4.17 -13.55
N PRO A 591 -26.60 4.12 -14.85
CA PRO A 591 -27.50 4.55 -15.93
C PRO A 591 -28.84 3.82 -15.98
N ASP A 592 -28.89 2.58 -15.48
CA ASP A 592 -30.11 1.79 -15.37
C ASP A 592 -30.90 2.03 -14.06
N GLY A 593 -30.48 3.00 -13.24
CA GLY A 593 -31.18 3.48 -12.06
C GLY A 593 -30.97 2.66 -10.79
N ARG A 594 -29.99 1.75 -10.76
CA ARG A 594 -29.57 1.05 -9.53
C ARG A 594 -28.68 1.98 -8.70
N SER A 595 -28.79 1.87 -7.39
CA SER A 595 -27.78 2.40 -6.49
C SER A 595 -26.76 1.30 -6.24
N VAL A 596 -25.51 1.55 -6.62
CA VAL A 596 -24.40 0.62 -6.47
C VAL A 596 -23.41 1.17 -5.46
N VAL A 597 -22.99 0.32 -4.53
CA VAL A 597 -22.03 0.62 -3.47
C VAL A 597 -20.78 -0.23 -3.66
N PHE A 598 -19.63 0.41 -3.54
CA PHE A 598 -18.30 -0.15 -3.49
C PHE A 598 -17.76 -0.05 -2.07
N SER A 599 -16.81 -0.92 -1.73
CA SER A 599 -16.12 -0.93 -0.45
C SER A 599 -14.67 -1.35 -0.64
N ILE A 600 -13.83 -1.01 0.33
CA ILE A 600 -12.54 -1.69 0.51
C ILE A 600 -12.70 -2.88 1.44
N THR A 601 -11.90 -3.90 1.14
CA THR A 601 -11.61 -5.04 1.98
C THR A 601 -10.18 -4.96 2.54
N GLN A 602 -10.00 -4.21 3.63
CA GLN A 602 -8.71 -4.07 4.30
C GLN A 602 -8.24 -5.44 4.82
N ASP A 603 -7.01 -5.87 4.52
CA ASP A 603 -6.54 -7.24 4.82
C ASP A 603 -6.23 -7.53 6.28
N ARG A 604 -5.95 -6.50 7.09
CA ARG A 604 -5.47 -6.64 8.48
C ARG A 604 -4.20 -7.50 8.61
N ARG A 605 -3.47 -7.69 7.50
CA ARG A 605 -2.12 -8.26 7.50
C ARG A 605 -1.16 -7.32 8.24
N THR A 606 -0.08 -7.87 8.78
CA THR A 606 0.98 -7.06 9.39
C THR A 606 1.77 -6.32 8.30
N GLU A 607 2.44 -5.24 8.68
CA GLU A 607 3.29 -4.46 7.76
C GLU A 607 4.40 -5.34 7.14
N GLN A 608 4.91 -6.33 7.87
CA GLN A 608 5.83 -7.34 7.34
C GLN A 608 5.22 -8.17 6.21
N GLN A 609 3.99 -8.67 6.41
CA GLN A 609 3.30 -9.45 5.39
C GLN A 609 2.94 -8.57 4.17
N HIS A 610 2.63 -7.28 4.38
CA HIS A 610 2.50 -6.31 3.29
C HIS A 610 3.80 -6.15 2.52
N ALA A 611 4.92 -5.94 3.21
CA ALA A 611 6.23 -5.82 2.60
C ALA A 611 6.55 -7.04 1.75
N GLN A 612 6.45 -8.24 2.32
CA GLN A 612 6.73 -9.53 1.66
C GLN A 612 5.81 -9.82 0.48
N SER A 613 4.57 -9.32 0.49
CA SER A 613 3.64 -9.49 -0.63
C SER A 613 3.78 -8.42 -1.71
N GLY A 614 4.30 -7.24 -1.38
CA GLY A 614 4.40 -6.09 -2.29
C GLY A 614 3.07 -5.45 -2.69
N TRP A 615 1.98 -5.80 -2.01
CA TRP A 615 0.67 -5.18 -2.19
C TRP A 615 -0.16 -5.21 -0.89
N ALA A 616 -1.12 -4.31 -0.78
CA ALA A 616 -2.02 -4.26 0.37
C ALA A 616 -3.44 -3.91 -0.07
N HIS A 617 -4.39 -4.62 0.53
CA HIS A 617 -5.84 -4.43 0.38
C HIS A 617 -6.38 -4.68 -1.04
N ASN A 618 -7.71 -4.63 -1.18
CA ASN A 618 -8.45 -4.74 -2.44
C ASN A 618 -9.88 -4.19 -2.24
N ALA A 619 -10.62 -4.00 -3.31
CA ALA A 619 -12.05 -3.70 -3.28
C ALA A 619 -12.91 -4.95 -2.97
N GLY A 620 -14.06 -4.73 -2.34
CA GLY A 620 -15.18 -5.68 -2.31
C GLY A 620 -15.82 -5.88 -3.70
N MET A 621 -16.63 -6.92 -3.88
CA MET A 621 -17.50 -6.98 -5.05
C MET A 621 -18.57 -5.88 -4.93
N PRO A 622 -18.81 -5.06 -5.96
CA PRO A 622 -19.82 -4.01 -5.87
C PRO A 622 -21.20 -4.62 -5.61
N VAL A 623 -22.01 -3.95 -4.78
CA VAL A 623 -23.35 -4.41 -4.40
C VAL A 623 -24.42 -3.44 -4.88
N SER A 624 -25.54 -3.97 -5.36
CA SER A 624 -26.76 -3.21 -5.60
C SER A 624 -27.58 -3.15 -4.32
N VAL A 625 -28.00 -1.94 -3.93
CA VAL A 625 -28.87 -1.72 -2.77
C VAL A 625 -30.28 -1.34 -3.20
N SER A 626 -31.28 -1.84 -2.47
CA SER A 626 -32.70 -1.60 -2.77
C SER A 626 -33.55 -1.57 -1.51
N LEU A 627 -34.76 -1.01 -1.59
CA LEU A 627 -35.77 -1.09 -0.53
C LEU A 627 -36.68 -2.30 -0.78
N ARG A 628 -36.66 -3.25 0.15
CA ARG A 628 -37.53 -4.44 0.10
C ARG A 628 -38.98 -4.10 0.46
N GLN A 629 -39.90 -5.00 0.14
CA GLN A 629 -41.34 -4.79 0.40
C GLN A 629 -41.69 -4.67 1.89
N ASP A 630 -40.89 -5.29 2.75
CA ASP A 630 -41.01 -5.23 4.21
C ASP A 630 -40.35 -3.96 4.82
N GLY A 631 -39.82 -3.07 3.98
CA GLY A 631 -39.14 -1.84 4.41
C GLY A 631 -37.69 -2.04 4.85
N THR A 632 -37.13 -3.24 4.70
CA THR A 632 -35.73 -3.52 5.01
C THR A 632 -34.81 -3.28 3.81
N LEU A 633 -33.50 -3.22 4.08
CA LEU A 633 -32.48 -3.11 3.03
C LEU A 633 -32.37 -4.44 2.26
N GLY A 634 -32.32 -4.34 0.94
CA GLY A 634 -31.89 -5.42 0.06
C GLY A 634 -30.47 -5.18 -0.40
N VAL A 635 -29.60 -6.18 -0.24
CA VAL A 635 -28.19 -6.15 -0.64
C VAL A 635 -27.90 -7.39 -1.49
N GLU A 636 -27.41 -7.18 -2.71
CA GLU A 636 -27.03 -8.24 -3.65
C GLU A 636 -25.76 -7.82 -4.38
N PRO A 637 -24.79 -8.71 -4.66
CA PRO A 637 -23.69 -8.39 -5.55
C PRO A 637 -24.25 -8.06 -6.94
N ILE A 638 -23.60 -7.13 -7.65
CA ILE A 638 -24.05 -6.71 -8.98
C ILE A 638 -24.25 -7.91 -9.92
N ALA A 639 -25.25 -7.81 -10.79
CA ALA A 639 -25.61 -8.90 -11.70
C ALA A 639 -24.45 -9.25 -12.65
N GLU A 640 -23.64 -8.25 -12.99
CA GLU A 640 -22.47 -8.34 -13.85
C GLU A 640 -21.38 -9.27 -13.29
N ALA A 641 -21.34 -9.53 -11.98
CA ALA A 641 -20.46 -10.55 -11.40
C ALA A 641 -20.66 -11.94 -12.02
N ALA A 642 -21.84 -12.24 -12.58
CA ALA A 642 -22.05 -13.48 -13.33
C ALA A 642 -21.26 -13.55 -14.65
N GLY A 643 -20.83 -12.41 -15.20
CA GLY A 643 -19.98 -12.32 -16.40
C GLY A 643 -18.57 -12.87 -16.19
N LEU A 644 -18.10 -12.91 -14.94
CA LEU A 644 -16.82 -13.53 -14.56
C LEU A 644 -16.90 -15.06 -14.49
N ARG A 645 -18.08 -15.68 -14.57
CA ARG A 645 -18.21 -17.13 -14.47
C ARG A 645 -17.60 -17.84 -15.68
N GLY A 646 -16.68 -18.74 -15.40
CA GLY A 646 -16.18 -19.75 -16.32
C GLY A 646 -17.02 -21.04 -16.26
N PRO A 647 -16.37 -22.21 -16.43
CA PRO A 647 -17.06 -23.50 -16.41
C PRO A 647 -17.84 -23.74 -15.10
N ARG A 648 -19.04 -24.30 -15.23
CA ARG A 648 -19.80 -24.80 -14.07
C ARG A 648 -19.22 -26.13 -13.62
N LEU A 649 -18.73 -26.18 -12.39
CA LEU A 649 -18.08 -27.34 -11.77
C LEU A 649 -19.10 -28.29 -11.13
N ALA A 650 -20.21 -27.77 -10.60
CA ALA A 650 -21.26 -28.60 -10.02
C ALA A 650 -22.66 -28.04 -10.29
N ARG A 651 -23.62 -28.97 -10.41
CA ARG A 651 -25.05 -28.70 -10.43
C ARG A 651 -25.78 -29.78 -9.64
N ILE A 652 -26.34 -29.40 -8.50
CA ILE A 652 -26.99 -30.30 -7.55
C ILE A 652 -28.41 -29.80 -7.31
N ARG A 653 -29.39 -30.70 -7.31
CA ARG A 653 -30.80 -30.38 -7.12
C ARG A 653 -31.44 -31.44 -6.23
N HIS A 654 -32.31 -31.00 -5.32
CA HIS A 654 -33.11 -31.85 -4.44
C HIS A 654 -32.34 -33.02 -3.82
N ALA A 655 -31.20 -32.73 -3.20
CA ALA A 655 -30.31 -33.74 -2.61
C ALA A 655 -30.28 -33.65 -1.08
N SER A 656 -29.97 -34.77 -0.41
CA SER A 656 -29.51 -34.74 0.98
C SER A 656 -28.09 -34.18 1.05
N VAL A 657 -27.66 -33.73 2.24
CA VAL A 657 -26.28 -33.26 2.48
C VAL A 657 -25.25 -34.30 2.03
N ALA A 658 -25.41 -35.57 2.42
CA ALA A 658 -24.51 -36.66 2.00
C ALA A 658 -24.51 -36.87 0.47
N GLY A 659 -25.67 -36.75 -0.17
CA GLY A 659 -25.77 -36.82 -1.63
C GLY A 659 -25.11 -35.66 -2.36
N ALA A 660 -25.15 -34.46 -1.77
CA ALA A 660 -24.46 -33.28 -2.28
C ALA A 660 -22.94 -33.42 -2.11
N ASN A 661 -22.46 -33.84 -0.94
CA ASN A 661 -21.02 -34.01 -0.67
C ASN A 661 -20.35 -35.03 -1.60
N ARG A 662 -21.02 -36.14 -1.96
CA ARG A 662 -20.49 -37.07 -2.96
C ARG A 662 -20.22 -36.43 -4.33
N ARG A 663 -20.99 -35.40 -4.69
CA ARG A 663 -20.79 -34.65 -5.94
C ARG A 663 -19.76 -33.53 -5.77
N LEU A 664 -19.73 -32.88 -4.61
CA LEU A 664 -18.74 -31.86 -4.28
C LEU A 664 -17.32 -32.41 -4.14
N ALA A 665 -17.15 -33.71 -3.87
CA ALA A 665 -15.82 -34.35 -3.82
C ALA A 665 -15.00 -34.23 -5.12
N ALA A 666 -15.65 -33.93 -6.25
CA ALA A 666 -14.98 -33.68 -7.54
C ALA A 666 -14.76 -32.17 -7.82
N VAL A 667 -15.19 -31.29 -6.93
CA VAL A 667 -15.02 -29.83 -7.06
C VAL A 667 -13.76 -29.42 -6.30
N SER A 668 -12.88 -28.70 -6.98
CA SER A 668 -11.68 -28.09 -6.41
C SER A 668 -11.46 -26.73 -7.07
N GLY A 669 -11.19 -25.71 -6.26
CA GLY A 669 -10.78 -24.39 -6.73
C GLY A 669 -10.62 -23.35 -5.63
N ASP A 670 -9.82 -22.33 -5.92
CA ASP A 670 -9.56 -21.13 -5.11
C ASP A 670 -10.34 -19.89 -5.62
N LEU A 671 -10.97 -19.99 -6.80
CA LEU A 671 -11.77 -18.95 -7.45
C LEU A 671 -13.17 -19.48 -7.81
N LEU A 672 -14.17 -19.25 -6.94
CA LEU A 672 -15.49 -19.86 -7.07
C LEU A 672 -16.64 -18.86 -6.86
N ASP A 673 -17.72 -19.04 -7.62
CA ASP A 673 -19.06 -18.49 -7.30
C ASP A 673 -19.97 -19.67 -6.95
N ILE A 674 -20.50 -19.67 -5.72
CA ILE A 674 -21.27 -20.77 -5.14
C ILE A 674 -22.68 -20.27 -4.83
N HIS A 675 -23.70 -20.85 -5.45
CA HIS A 675 -25.10 -20.50 -5.21
C HIS A 675 -25.81 -21.68 -4.58
N ALA A 676 -26.33 -21.52 -3.36
CA ALA A 676 -27.02 -22.58 -2.65
C ALA A 676 -28.40 -22.11 -2.14
N VAL A 677 -29.39 -22.99 -2.25
CA VAL A 677 -30.70 -22.85 -1.60
C VAL A 677 -30.93 -24.09 -0.77
N ILE A 678 -31.05 -23.92 0.54
CA ILE A 678 -31.07 -24.99 1.53
C ILE A 678 -32.32 -24.85 2.39
N GLU A 679 -33.02 -25.95 2.62
CA GLU A 679 -34.16 -26.01 3.53
C GLU A 679 -33.73 -26.75 4.81
N PRO A 680 -33.77 -26.09 5.98
CA PRO A 680 -33.49 -26.73 7.27
C PRO A 680 -34.65 -27.68 7.61
N ARG A 681 -34.44 -28.99 7.45
CA ARG A 681 -35.42 -30.05 7.73
C ARG A 681 -35.23 -30.56 9.17
N GLY A 682 -35.31 -29.61 10.11
CA GLY A 682 -35.03 -29.82 11.54
C GLY A 682 -33.55 -29.81 11.93
N ALA A 683 -32.63 -29.52 11.01
CA ALA A 683 -31.24 -29.26 11.36
C ALA A 683 -31.13 -28.01 12.24
N ARG A 684 -30.35 -28.10 13.32
CA ARG A 684 -30.00 -26.99 14.21
C ARG A 684 -28.98 -26.06 13.56
N THR A 685 -27.99 -26.65 12.88
CA THR A 685 -26.99 -25.91 12.12
C THR A 685 -26.90 -26.43 10.70
N ILE A 686 -26.63 -25.53 9.76
CA ILE A 686 -26.26 -25.85 8.38
C ILE A 686 -24.94 -25.15 8.09
N THR A 687 -23.93 -25.92 7.68
CA THR A 687 -22.60 -25.38 7.42
C THR A 687 -22.15 -25.66 5.99
N LEU A 688 -21.61 -24.64 5.33
CA LEU A 688 -20.80 -24.76 4.11
C LEU A 688 -19.35 -24.45 4.47
N ALA A 689 -18.49 -25.45 4.43
CA ALA A 689 -17.05 -25.30 4.50
C ALA A 689 -16.47 -25.00 3.11
N VAL A 690 -15.61 -24.00 3.02
CA VAL A 690 -14.88 -23.61 1.81
C VAL A 690 -13.38 -23.55 2.08
N ARG A 691 -12.56 -23.62 1.02
CA ARG A 691 -11.10 -23.78 1.13
C ARG A 691 -10.75 -24.91 2.10
N ALA A 692 -11.52 -26.00 2.02
CA ALA A 692 -11.43 -27.09 2.98
C ALA A 692 -10.47 -28.17 2.51
N CYS A 693 -9.48 -28.49 3.34
CA CYS A 693 -8.67 -29.70 3.18
C CYS A 693 -9.51 -30.95 3.46
N ALA A 694 -9.13 -32.08 2.87
CA ALA A 694 -9.85 -33.35 3.06
C ALA A 694 -9.80 -33.85 4.51
N ASP A 695 -8.74 -33.51 5.24
CA ASP A 695 -8.53 -33.82 6.66
C ASP A 695 -9.15 -32.79 7.62
N GLY A 696 -9.65 -31.66 7.11
CA GLY A 696 -10.25 -30.58 7.90
C GLY A 696 -9.26 -29.76 8.73
N THR A 697 -7.94 -29.85 8.49
CA THR A 697 -6.97 -29.05 9.26
C THR A 697 -7.02 -27.57 8.90
N GLU A 698 -7.32 -27.27 7.63
CA GLU A 698 -7.49 -25.90 7.13
C GLU A 698 -8.83 -25.81 6.40
N GLU A 699 -9.74 -24.97 6.88
CA GLU A 699 -11.07 -24.70 6.32
C GLU A 699 -11.68 -23.40 6.85
N THR A 700 -12.55 -22.76 6.07
CA THR A 700 -13.39 -21.64 6.51
C THR A 700 -14.85 -22.06 6.52
N LEU A 701 -15.57 -21.83 7.61
CA LEU A 701 -16.93 -22.33 7.79
C LEU A 701 -17.95 -21.19 7.71
N LEU A 702 -18.97 -21.36 6.86
CA LEU A 702 -20.16 -20.50 6.82
C LEU A 702 -21.34 -21.27 7.41
N THR A 703 -21.83 -20.84 8.57
CA THR A 703 -22.82 -21.59 9.35
C THR A 703 -24.08 -20.76 9.58
N TYR A 704 -25.24 -21.34 9.33
CA TYR A 704 -26.53 -20.83 9.79
C TYR A 704 -27.00 -21.64 11.01
N ASP A 705 -27.24 -20.96 12.13
CA ASP A 705 -27.88 -21.53 13.31
C ASP A 705 -29.38 -21.22 13.29
N THR A 706 -30.23 -22.25 13.30
CA THR A 706 -31.69 -22.08 13.22
C THR A 706 -32.32 -21.62 14.51
N ASP A 707 -31.72 -21.94 15.66
CA ASP A 707 -32.27 -21.62 16.98
C ASP A 707 -31.96 -20.16 17.32
N GLU A 708 -30.72 -19.73 17.09
CA GLU A 708 -30.29 -18.34 17.27
C GLU A 708 -30.70 -17.42 16.11
N ARG A 709 -31.01 -17.98 14.93
CA ARG A 709 -31.29 -17.26 13.68
C ARG A 709 -30.12 -16.38 13.25
N ARG A 710 -28.91 -16.96 13.30
CA ARG A 710 -27.66 -16.26 13.00
C ARG A 710 -26.92 -16.90 11.85
N PHE A 711 -26.36 -16.06 10.99
CA PHE A 711 -25.43 -16.48 9.96
C PHE A 711 -24.02 -16.04 10.35
N LEU A 712 -23.08 -16.99 10.36
CA LEU A 712 -21.74 -16.84 10.92
C LEU A 712 -20.68 -17.27 9.90
N ILE A 713 -19.54 -16.58 9.93
CA ILE A 713 -18.27 -17.06 9.38
C ILE A 713 -17.34 -17.43 10.53
N ASP A 714 -16.75 -18.62 10.48
CA ASP A 714 -15.70 -19.06 11.39
C ASP A 714 -14.39 -19.26 10.62
N ARG A 715 -13.39 -18.46 10.98
CA ARG A 715 -12.05 -18.47 10.41
C ARG A 715 -11.01 -19.14 11.31
N GLY A 716 -11.40 -19.77 12.41
CA GLY A 716 -10.51 -20.38 13.39
C GLY A 716 -9.51 -21.37 12.78
N ARG A 717 -9.88 -22.02 11.67
CA ARG A 717 -9.02 -22.93 10.89
C ARG A 717 -8.79 -22.45 9.46
N SER A 718 -8.98 -21.17 9.16
CA SER A 718 -8.83 -20.65 7.78
C SER A 718 -7.39 -20.53 7.30
N SER A 719 -6.42 -20.63 8.22
CA SER A 719 -4.98 -20.56 7.95
C SER A 719 -4.21 -21.33 9.02
N LEU A 720 -3.18 -22.06 8.61
CA LEU A 720 -2.17 -22.63 9.52
C LEU A 720 -1.08 -21.61 9.91
N ASP A 721 -1.04 -20.45 9.26
CA ASP A 721 -0.15 -19.36 9.64
C ASP A 721 -0.62 -18.79 11.00
N PRO A 722 0.22 -18.80 12.05
CA PRO A 722 -0.13 -18.27 13.35
C PRO A 722 -0.29 -16.74 13.34
N ASP A 723 0.34 -16.04 12.39
CA ASP A 723 0.31 -14.56 12.31
C ASP A 723 -0.94 -14.04 11.56
N VAL A 724 -1.77 -14.94 11.05
CA VAL A 724 -3.05 -14.58 10.43
C VAL A 724 -4.12 -14.44 11.51
N ARG A 725 -4.71 -13.24 11.60
CA ARG A 725 -5.84 -12.98 12.51
C ARG A 725 -7.04 -13.84 12.15
N LYS A 726 -7.53 -14.58 13.14
CA LYS A 726 -8.68 -15.48 13.06
C LYS A 726 -9.83 -14.93 13.90
N GLY A 727 -11.03 -15.46 13.72
CA GLY A 727 -12.19 -15.08 14.52
C GLY A 727 -13.51 -15.50 13.90
N ILE A 728 -14.56 -15.37 14.71
CA ILE A 728 -15.95 -15.66 14.31
C ILE A 728 -16.69 -14.33 14.18
N HIS A 729 -17.36 -14.12 13.06
CA HIS A 729 -18.18 -12.95 12.80
C HIS A 729 -19.56 -13.38 12.30
N GLY A 730 -20.58 -12.53 12.48
CA GLY A 730 -21.91 -12.82 11.96
C GLY A 730 -23.05 -12.14 12.72
N GLY A 731 -24.22 -12.16 12.11
CA GLY A 731 -25.38 -11.40 12.57
C GLY A 731 -26.70 -12.13 12.35
N ASN A 732 -27.79 -11.50 12.78
CA ASN A 732 -29.12 -12.07 12.72
C ASN A 732 -29.66 -12.07 11.29
N VAL A 733 -30.19 -13.21 10.85
CA VAL A 733 -30.79 -13.38 9.52
C VAL A 733 -32.02 -14.27 9.65
N GLU A 734 -33.15 -13.81 9.13
CA GLU A 734 -34.36 -14.61 9.02
C GLU A 734 -34.35 -15.45 7.73
N LEU A 735 -34.95 -16.64 7.79
CA LEU A 735 -35.14 -17.49 6.61
C LEU A 735 -36.21 -16.89 5.69
N ASP A 736 -35.94 -16.88 4.38
CA ASP A 736 -36.91 -16.45 3.38
C ASP A 736 -37.75 -17.64 2.90
N GLY A 737 -39.06 -17.63 3.20
CA GLY A 737 -39.96 -18.74 2.88
C GLY A 737 -39.51 -20.09 3.49
N GLY A 738 -38.86 -20.05 4.67
CA GLY A 738 -38.31 -21.23 5.34
C GLY A 738 -37.03 -21.78 4.69
N ARG A 739 -36.34 -21.00 3.85
CA ARG A 739 -35.11 -21.39 3.16
C ARG A 739 -33.97 -20.42 3.44
N LEU A 740 -32.77 -20.98 3.41
CA LEU A 740 -31.51 -20.26 3.40
C LEU A 740 -31.00 -20.20 1.95
N THR A 741 -30.90 -19.00 1.40
CA THR A 741 -30.30 -18.72 0.10
C THR A 741 -28.95 -18.06 0.32
N LEU A 742 -27.89 -18.67 -0.20
CA LEU A 742 -26.52 -18.18 -0.12
C LEU A 742 -25.94 -17.99 -1.51
N ARG A 743 -25.27 -16.85 -1.71
CA ARG A 743 -24.30 -16.66 -2.79
C ARG A 743 -22.95 -16.39 -2.15
N VAL A 744 -21.95 -17.22 -2.43
CA VAL A 744 -20.58 -17.06 -1.92
C VAL A 744 -19.63 -16.80 -3.08
N LEU A 745 -18.95 -15.66 -3.05
CA LEU A 745 -17.86 -15.32 -3.94
C LEU A 745 -16.54 -15.60 -3.19
N LEU A 746 -15.79 -16.56 -3.69
CA LEU A 746 -14.52 -17.01 -3.11
C LEU A 746 -13.38 -16.68 -4.06
N ASP A 747 -12.44 -15.88 -3.59
CA ASP A 747 -11.17 -15.55 -4.23
C ASP A 747 -10.01 -16.03 -3.35
N ARG A 748 -8.77 -15.82 -3.78
CA ARG A 748 -7.57 -16.40 -3.14
C ARG A 748 -7.42 -16.05 -1.67
N SER A 749 -7.65 -14.79 -1.32
CA SER A 749 -7.66 -14.35 0.07
C SER A 749 -8.94 -13.62 0.48
N MET A 750 -10.01 -13.77 -0.29
CA MET A 750 -11.24 -13.02 -0.06
C MET A 750 -12.46 -13.93 -0.15
N LEU A 751 -13.42 -13.69 0.74
CA LEU A 751 -14.69 -14.41 0.80
C LEU A 751 -15.80 -13.41 1.08
N GLU A 752 -16.76 -13.34 0.18
CA GLU A 752 -18.01 -12.60 0.37
C GLU A 752 -19.19 -13.58 0.34
N ALA A 753 -20.03 -13.57 1.39
CA ALA A 753 -21.22 -14.40 1.47
C ALA A 753 -22.47 -13.51 1.61
N TYR A 754 -23.35 -13.56 0.62
CA TYR A 754 -24.62 -12.84 0.58
C TYR A 754 -25.75 -13.79 0.94
N VAL A 755 -26.59 -13.38 1.88
CA VAL A 755 -27.62 -14.24 2.46
C VAL A 755 -29.01 -13.64 2.31
N ASN A 756 -29.92 -14.41 1.71
CA ASN A 756 -31.34 -14.08 1.48
C ASN A 756 -31.61 -12.71 0.80
N GLY A 757 -30.59 -12.12 0.17
CA GLY A 757 -30.63 -10.78 -0.40
C GLY A 757 -30.90 -9.68 0.63
N THR A 758 -30.53 -9.88 1.90
CA THR A 758 -30.76 -8.92 3.00
C THR A 758 -29.47 -8.39 3.61
N ASN A 759 -28.43 -9.21 3.70
CA ASN A 759 -27.13 -8.84 4.28
C ASN A 759 -25.98 -9.62 3.62
N SER A 760 -24.75 -9.23 3.97
CA SER A 760 -23.52 -9.88 3.55
C SER A 760 -22.55 -10.13 4.72
N ILE A 761 -21.57 -11.00 4.50
CA ILE A 761 -20.34 -11.11 5.27
C ILE A 761 -19.18 -10.96 4.30
N THR A 762 -18.33 -9.97 4.53
CA THR A 762 -17.11 -9.73 3.76
C THR A 762 -15.90 -10.06 4.63
N SER A 763 -15.04 -10.97 4.18
CA SER A 763 -13.91 -11.43 4.97
C SER A 763 -12.66 -11.79 4.20
N ARG A 764 -11.53 -11.75 4.92
CA ARG A 764 -10.21 -12.14 4.42
C ARG A 764 -9.79 -13.46 5.05
N ILE A 765 -9.23 -14.32 4.21
CA ILE A 765 -8.73 -15.65 4.56
C ILE A 765 -7.35 -15.85 3.92
N TYR A 766 -6.44 -16.55 4.56
CA TYR A 766 -5.08 -16.73 4.04
C TYR A 766 -4.64 -18.19 4.07
N PRO A 767 -5.28 -19.09 3.30
CA PRO A 767 -4.94 -20.51 3.35
C PRO A 767 -3.49 -20.75 2.95
N THR A 768 -2.85 -21.70 3.61
CA THR A 768 -1.42 -22.00 3.50
C THR A 768 -1.17 -23.28 2.73
N ARG A 769 -2.15 -24.18 2.65
CA ARG A 769 -2.02 -25.47 1.97
C ARG A 769 -2.52 -25.43 0.52
N GLU A 770 -1.79 -26.11 -0.35
CA GLU A 770 -2.17 -26.29 -1.76
C GLU A 770 -3.50 -27.05 -1.92
N ASP A 771 -3.78 -28.00 -1.04
CA ASP A 771 -4.97 -28.85 -1.10
C ASP A 771 -6.21 -28.24 -0.41
N ALA A 772 -6.11 -27.03 0.16
CA ALA A 772 -7.21 -26.26 0.72
C ALA A 772 -8.12 -25.67 -0.38
N THR A 773 -8.71 -26.54 -1.20
CA THR A 773 -9.50 -26.16 -2.40
C THR A 773 -10.88 -26.81 -2.44
N GLY A 774 -11.23 -27.61 -1.43
CA GLY A 774 -12.49 -28.35 -1.38
C GLY A 774 -13.69 -27.57 -0.85
N LEU A 775 -14.88 -28.13 -1.08
CA LEU A 775 -16.16 -27.69 -0.54
C LEU A 775 -16.85 -28.83 0.21
N ARG A 776 -17.45 -28.55 1.37
CA ARG A 776 -18.18 -29.57 2.15
C ARG A 776 -19.39 -28.97 2.84
N LEU A 777 -20.50 -29.70 2.82
CA LEU A 777 -21.72 -29.37 3.56
C LEU A 777 -21.85 -30.21 4.82
N ALA A 778 -22.38 -29.63 5.89
CA ALA A 778 -22.79 -30.34 7.09
C ALA A 778 -24.17 -29.86 7.56
N ALA A 779 -24.88 -30.72 8.30
CA ALA A 779 -26.11 -30.38 8.99
C ALA A 779 -26.18 -31.18 10.28
N ASP A 780 -26.22 -30.48 11.42
CA ASP A 780 -26.23 -31.10 12.75
C ASP A 780 -27.56 -30.88 13.47
N GLY A 781 -27.86 -31.73 14.46
CA GLY A 781 -29.12 -31.66 15.22
C GLY A 781 -30.38 -32.10 14.44
N GLY A 782 -30.23 -32.46 13.17
CA GLY A 782 -31.33 -32.90 12.30
C GLY A 782 -30.87 -33.09 10.86
N SER A 783 -31.79 -32.90 9.90
CA SER A 783 -31.48 -33.04 8.47
C SER A 783 -31.63 -31.73 7.71
N ALA A 784 -30.95 -31.59 6.57
CA ALA A 784 -31.16 -30.47 5.65
C ALA A 784 -31.31 -30.98 4.21
N ARG A 785 -32.10 -30.25 3.41
CA ARG A 785 -32.31 -30.55 2.00
C ARG A 785 -31.72 -29.46 1.12
N ILE A 786 -30.78 -29.85 0.26
CA ILE A 786 -30.22 -28.97 -0.77
C ILE A 786 -31.25 -28.88 -1.90
N VAL A 787 -31.98 -27.77 -1.96
CA VAL A 787 -32.94 -27.50 -3.03
C VAL A 787 -32.19 -27.31 -4.34
N SER A 788 -31.16 -26.46 -4.31
CA SER A 788 -30.21 -26.28 -5.40
C SER A 788 -28.84 -25.91 -4.87
N LEU A 789 -27.80 -26.38 -5.54
CA LEU A 789 -26.43 -25.87 -5.39
C LEU A 789 -25.77 -25.85 -6.77
N ASP A 790 -25.23 -24.71 -7.18
CA ASP A 790 -24.40 -24.56 -8.36
C ASP A 790 -23.05 -23.97 -7.95
N VAL A 791 -21.98 -24.44 -8.59
CA VAL A 791 -20.62 -23.93 -8.40
C VAL A 791 -20.02 -23.63 -9.75
N TRP A 792 -19.51 -22.43 -9.94
CA TRP A 792 -18.74 -22.03 -11.11
C TRP A 792 -17.31 -21.73 -10.72
N ARG A 793 -16.36 -22.06 -11.60
CA ARG A 793 -15.04 -21.44 -11.57
C ARG A 793 -15.18 -19.99 -12.00
N MET A 794 -14.49 -19.08 -11.34
CA MET A 794 -14.41 -17.66 -11.74
C MET A 794 -13.17 -17.40 -12.59
N ASN A 795 -13.30 -16.55 -13.60
CA ASN A 795 -12.20 -15.98 -14.37
C ASN A 795 -11.71 -14.71 -13.67
N GLY A 796 -10.49 -14.26 -13.99
CA GLY A 796 -9.95 -13.00 -13.46
C GLY A 796 -10.67 -11.77 -14.02
N ALA A 797 -10.62 -10.67 -13.25
CA ALA A 797 -11.21 -9.37 -13.60
C ALA A 797 -10.37 -8.55 -14.59
N TYR A 798 -9.28 -9.10 -15.12
CA TYR A 798 -8.29 -8.38 -15.92
C TYR A 798 -8.00 -9.12 -17.22
N ASP A 799 -7.47 -8.40 -18.21
CA ASP A 799 -7.12 -8.95 -19.53
C ASP A 799 -5.93 -9.93 -19.51
N THR A 800 -5.30 -10.12 -18.35
CA THR A 800 -4.22 -11.09 -18.14
C THR A 800 -4.75 -12.43 -17.63
N PRO A 801 -4.33 -13.57 -18.22
CA PRO A 801 -4.68 -14.88 -17.68
C PRO A 801 -4.27 -15.05 -16.22
N THR A 802 -5.11 -15.69 -15.43
CA THR A 802 -4.77 -16.05 -14.05
C THR A 802 -3.74 -17.17 -14.01
N THR A 803 -2.56 -16.89 -13.47
CA THR A 803 -1.54 -17.89 -13.14
C THR A 803 -1.95 -18.66 -11.88
N PRO A 804 -1.90 -20.01 -11.85
CA PRO A 804 -2.19 -20.79 -10.64
C PRO A 804 -1.39 -20.32 -9.41
N ALA A 805 -1.99 -20.38 -8.23
CA ALA A 805 -1.31 -20.11 -6.97
C ALA A 805 -0.16 -21.10 -6.75
N ALA A 806 0.98 -20.60 -6.27
CA ALA A 806 2.13 -21.41 -5.91
C ALA A 806 2.20 -21.59 -4.39
N TYR A 807 2.45 -22.82 -3.95
CA TYR A 807 2.53 -23.19 -2.55
C TYR A 807 3.90 -23.76 -2.21
N ASP A 808 4.30 -23.59 -0.96
CA ASP A 808 5.52 -24.23 -0.45
C ASP A 808 5.26 -25.74 -0.36
N PRO A 809 6.28 -26.59 -0.55
CA PRO A 809 6.12 -28.00 -0.30
C PRO A 809 5.65 -28.23 1.15
N PRO A 810 4.78 -29.24 1.39
CA PRO A 810 4.31 -29.53 2.74
C PRO A 810 5.49 -29.77 3.69
N ARG A 811 5.48 -29.12 4.86
CA ARG A 811 6.45 -29.43 5.93
C ARG A 811 6.32 -30.90 6.32
N PRO A 812 7.43 -31.66 6.47
CA PRO A 812 7.36 -33.01 7.03
C PRO A 812 6.71 -32.98 8.42
N ALA A 813 5.66 -33.80 8.63
CA ALA A 813 4.86 -33.81 9.86
C ALA A 813 5.53 -34.59 11.02
N ASP A 814 6.75 -35.10 10.79
CA ASP A 814 7.39 -36.14 11.58
C ASP A 814 8.38 -35.56 12.61
N VAL A 815 8.18 -34.31 13.02
CA VAL A 815 9.07 -33.58 13.95
C VAL A 815 8.37 -33.29 15.28
N ASP A 816 9.16 -33.17 16.33
CA ASP A 816 8.74 -32.61 17.61
C ASP A 816 9.06 -31.09 17.65
N ALA A 817 8.67 -30.41 18.72
CA ALA A 817 9.00 -29.00 18.96
C ALA A 817 10.12 -28.83 20.00
N LEU A 818 10.75 -27.67 20.02
CA LEU A 818 11.64 -27.27 21.11
C LEU A 818 10.84 -27.18 22.43
N PRO A 819 11.33 -27.72 23.56
CA PRO A 819 10.63 -27.62 24.84
C PRO A 819 10.40 -26.16 25.24
N ASN A 820 9.17 -25.83 25.66
CA ASN A 820 8.74 -24.48 26.05
C ASN A 820 9.12 -23.42 25.00
N HIS A 821 8.90 -23.72 23.73
CA HIS A 821 9.26 -22.85 22.62
C HIS A 821 8.49 -21.52 22.60
N ASP A 822 7.28 -21.51 23.11
CA ASP A 822 6.35 -20.38 23.14
C ASP A 822 6.25 -19.72 24.52
N PHE A 823 7.01 -20.19 25.53
CA PHE A 823 6.95 -19.72 26.92
C PHE A 823 5.60 -19.97 27.62
N ALA A 824 4.77 -20.90 27.10
CA ALA A 824 3.45 -21.22 27.63
C ALA A 824 3.43 -21.72 29.09
N THR A 825 4.58 -22.14 29.64
CA THR A 825 4.68 -22.50 31.07
C THR A 825 4.62 -21.29 32.00
N GLY A 826 4.72 -20.06 31.46
CA GLY A 826 4.78 -18.83 32.25
C GLY A 826 6.13 -18.60 32.94
N ASP A 827 7.16 -19.35 32.56
CA ASP A 827 8.51 -19.31 33.12
C ASP A 827 9.57 -19.72 32.08
N LEU A 828 10.85 -19.74 32.48
CA LEU A 828 11.96 -20.12 31.60
C LEU A 828 12.27 -21.63 31.59
N THR A 829 11.31 -22.49 31.96
CA THR A 829 11.53 -23.96 31.92
C THR A 829 12.04 -24.39 30.54
N GLY A 830 13.10 -25.21 30.49
CA GLY A 830 13.72 -25.63 29.21
C GLY A 830 14.71 -24.62 28.60
N TRP A 831 14.83 -23.44 29.19
CA TRP A 831 15.83 -22.43 28.87
C TRP A 831 16.81 -22.24 30.04
N THR A 832 18.02 -21.80 29.74
CA THR A 832 19.12 -21.61 30.71
C THR A 832 19.65 -20.19 30.60
N VAL A 833 19.61 -19.43 31.69
CA VAL A 833 20.30 -18.15 31.79
C VAL A 833 21.80 -18.43 31.86
N VAL A 834 22.52 -18.09 30.80
CA VAL A 834 23.96 -18.33 30.66
C VAL A 834 24.77 -17.27 31.39
N SER A 835 24.31 -16.01 31.36
CA SER A 835 24.95 -14.88 32.03
C SER A 835 24.00 -13.71 32.22
N GLY A 836 24.40 -12.76 33.07
CA GLY A 836 23.72 -11.49 33.27
C GLY A 836 22.48 -11.56 34.16
N THR A 837 21.69 -10.49 34.15
CA THR A 837 20.51 -10.32 35.03
C THR A 837 19.22 -9.97 34.28
N THR A 838 19.25 -9.79 32.96
CA THR A 838 18.04 -9.45 32.17
C THR A 838 16.96 -10.51 32.25
N PHE A 839 17.33 -11.79 32.10
CA PHE A 839 16.37 -12.87 31.92
C PHE A 839 16.09 -13.62 33.21
N SER A 840 14.81 -13.71 33.56
CA SER A 840 14.26 -14.50 34.67
C SER A 840 12.81 -14.90 34.35
N ASP A 841 12.20 -15.75 35.18
CA ASP A 841 10.78 -16.11 35.02
C ASP A 841 9.85 -14.88 35.05
N ALA A 842 10.26 -13.81 35.75
CA ALA A 842 9.50 -12.55 35.80
C ALA A 842 9.45 -11.80 34.46
N ASN A 843 10.27 -12.19 33.48
CA ASN A 843 10.25 -11.62 32.13
C ASN A 843 9.24 -12.30 31.22
N VAL A 844 8.70 -13.48 31.60
CA VAL A 844 7.62 -14.13 30.86
C VAL A 844 6.30 -13.51 31.28
N THR A 845 5.56 -12.94 30.33
CA THR A 845 4.34 -12.17 30.61
C THR A 845 3.22 -12.48 29.63
N THR A 846 1.97 -12.25 30.03
CA THR A 846 0.76 -12.33 29.19
C THR A 846 0.19 -10.96 28.84
N ARG A 847 0.97 -9.89 29.06
CA ARG A 847 0.56 -8.54 28.70
C ARG A 847 0.34 -8.46 27.19
N THR A 848 -0.85 -8.00 26.79
CA THR A 848 -1.22 -7.79 25.39
C THR A 848 -0.75 -6.44 24.86
N ASP A 849 -0.44 -5.48 25.73
CA ASP A 849 0.11 -4.17 25.41
C ASP A 849 1.26 -3.79 26.37
N TRP A 850 2.17 -2.95 25.90
CA TRP A 850 3.31 -2.49 26.71
C TRP A 850 3.00 -1.26 27.57
N GLY A 851 1.77 -0.73 27.53
CA GLY A 851 1.28 0.33 28.42
C GLY A 851 1.42 1.78 27.92
N TRP A 852 2.19 2.03 26.86
CA TRP A 852 2.43 3.41 26.35
C TRP A 852 2.48 3.55 24.83
N GLY A 853 2.05 2.54 24.06
CA GLY A 853 2.13 2.64 22.59
C GLY A 853 1.41 1.59 21.75
N GLY A 854 0.65 0.67 22.35
CA GLY A 854 -0.16 -0.30 21.60
C GLY A 854 0.14 -1.77 21.93
N PRO A 855 -0.44 -2.69 21.15
CA PRO A 855 -0.37 -4.13 21.43
C PRO A 855 0.91 -4.79 20.89
N PHE A 856 1.44 -5.77 21.62
CA PHE A 856 2.66 -6.53 21.25
C PHE A 856 2.51 -7.38 19.99
N TYR A 857 1.29 -7.86 19.68
CA TYR A 857 1.04 -8.88 18.63
C TYR A 857 1.85 -10.16 18.84
N GLN A 858 1.98 -10.59 20.09
CA GLN A 858 2.52 -11.89 20.44
C GLN A 858 1.63 -13.02 19.90
N ALA A 859 2.20 -14.22 19.75
CA ALA A 859 1.45 -15.39 19.30
C ALA A 859 0.44 -15.83 20.35
N GLU A 860 -0.75 -16.23 19.89
CA GLU A 860 -1.73 -16.99 20.66
C GLU A 860 -1.90 -18.34 19.99
N THR A 861 -1.64 -19.43 20.72
CA THR A 861 -1.73 -20.80 20.20
C THR A 861 -2.89 -21.54 20.86
N GLU A 862 -3.29 -22.69 20.34
CA GLU A 862 -4.26 -23.55 21.06
C GLU A 862 -3.72 -24.01 22.43
N ALA A 863 -2.39 -24.17 22.54
CA ALA A 863 -1.72 -24.56 23.78
C ALA A 863 -1.57 -23.39 24.75
N ASP A 864 -1.45 -22.16 24.23
CA ASP A 864 -1.37 -20.92 24.99
C ASP A 864 -2.28 -19.83 24.43
N PRO A 865 -3.59 -19.88 24.76
CA PRO A 865 -4.54 -18.87 24.34
C PRO A 865 -4.36 -17.54 25.06
N THR A 866 -3.50 -17.49 26.09
CA THR A 866 -3.20 -16.27 26.85
C THR A 866 -2.00 -15.49 26.30
N GLY A 867 -1.26 -16.09 25.37
CA GLY A 867 -0.15 -15.47 24.65
C GLY A 867 0.99 -15.05 25.57
N HIS A 868 1.64 -16.01 26.23
CA HIS A 868 2.87 -15.75 26.96
C HIS A 868 3.99 -15.37 25.99
N HIS A 869 4.88 -14.50 26.45
CA HIS A 869 6.05 -14.08 25.69
C HIS A 869 7.17 -13.56 26.60
N LEU A 870 8.41 -13.59 26.10
CA LEU A 870 9.57 -13.08 26.83
C LEU A 870 9.75 -11.58 26.56
N TRP A 871 9.37 -10.76 27.54
CA TRP A 871 9.58 -9.31 27.51
C TRP A 871 10.90 -8.93 28.18
N GLY A 872 11.90 -8.61 27.35
CA GLY A 872 13.26 -8.29 27.78
C GLY A 872 13.36 -7.00 28.61
N PHE A 873 12.48 -6.02 28.36
CA PHE A 873 12.53 -4.73 29.05
C PHE A 873 12.20 -4.80 30.54
N ASN A 874 11.36 -5.76 31.01
CA ASN A 874 10.75 -5.81 32.36
C ASN A 874 11.21 -4.68 33.33
N PRO A 875 10.38 -3.64 33.58
CA PRO A 875 10.82 -2.47 34.33
C PRO A 875 11.23 -2.77 35.77
N ALA A 876 10.72 -3.86 36.36
CA ALA A 876 11.11 -4.31 37.70
C ALA A 876 12.45 -5.07 37.72
N GLY A 877 12.91 -5.54 36.55
CA GLY A 877 14.11 -6.36 36.36
C GLY A 877 15.36 -5.59 35.88
N GLY A 878 15.29 -4.25 35.80
CA GLY A 878 16.42 -3.41 35.41
C GLY A 878 16.21 -2.62 34.10
N GLY A 879 15.08 -2.82 33.41
CA GLY A 879 14.80 -2.03 32.21
C GLY A 879 15.75 -2.33 31.06
N ASP A 880 15.85 -1.34 30.18
CA ASP A 880 16.86 -1.13 29.15
C ASP A 880 18.34 -1.15 29.63
N GLY A 881 18.59 -1.25 30.93
CA GLY A 881 19.94 -1.26 31.50
C GLY A 881 20.43 -2.65 31.91
N ALA A 882 19.58 -3.67 31.87
CA ALA A 882 19.96 -5.04 32.21
C ALA A 882 20.56 -5.74 30.97
N THR A 883 21.65 -6.49 31.15
CA THR A 883 22.24 -7.33 30.10
C THR A 883 22.26 -8.80 30.50
N GLY A 884 22.18 -9.73 29.56
CA GLY A 884 22.27 -11.17 29.78
C GLY A 884 22.19 -12.03 28.52
N VAL A 885 22.36 -13.34 28.70
CA VAL A 885 22.25 -14.34 27.63
C VAL A 885 21.36 -15.49 28.10
N LEU A 886 20.37 -15.86 27.29
CA LEU A 886 19.47 -16.98 27.52
C LEU A 886 19.67 -18.03 26.41
N ARG A 887 19.65 -19.31 26.77
CA ARG A 887 19.86 -20.41 25.81
C ARG A 887 18.79 -21.48 25.95
N SER A 888 18.25 -21.96 24.84
CA SER A 888 17.30 -23.09 24.81
C SER A 888 17.99 -24.43 25.09
N ALA A 889 17.18 -25.49 25.24
CA ALA A 889 17.67 -26.86 25.12
C ALA A 889 18.37 -27.11 23.77
N THR A 890 19.39 -27.97 23.76
CA THR A 890 20.06 -28.40 22.52
C THR A 890 19.32 -29.56 21.88
N VAL A 891 18.93 -29.40 20.61
CA VAL A 891 18.11 -30.35 19.83
C VAL A 891 18.82 -30.74 18.53
N VAL A 892 18.37 -31.82 17.88
CA VAL A 892 18.82 -32.18 16.52
C VAL A 892 17.84 -31.57 15.52
N LEU A 893 18.34 -30.72 14.62
CA LEU A 893 17.50 -30.11 13.59
C LEU A 893 16.97 -31.18 12.63
N GLY A 894 15.66 -31.20 12.41
CA GLY A 894 14.96 -32.13 11.53
C GLY A 894 14.04 -31.40 10.55
N GLY A 895 13.03 -32.12 10.04
CA GLY A 895 12.01 -31.54 9.15
C GLY A 895 12.58 -30.97 7.86
N ASP A 896 12.10 -29.77 7.50
CA ASP A 896 12.59 -28.95 6.40
C ASP A 896 13.80 -28.07 6.78
N GLY A 897 14.21 -28.11 8.05
CA GLY A 897 15.27 -27.26 8.60
C GLY A 897 14.88 -25.78 8.73
N VAL A 898 13.61 -25.43 8.55
CA VAL A 898 13.16 -24.03 8.69
C VAL A 898 12.85 -23.74 10.15
N VAL A 899 13.57 -22.80 10.73
CA VAL A 899 13.32 -22.29 12.10
C VAL A 899 12.63 -20.95 11.99
N ASP A 900 11.59 -20.71 12.78
CA ASP A 900 10.96 -19.40 12.89
C ASP A 900 10.73 -18.98 14.34
N LEU A 901 10.69 -17.68 14.59
CA LEU A 901 10.45 -17.10 15.91
C LEU A 901 9.93 -15.67 15.81
N LEU A 902 9.24 -15.21 16.83
CA LEU A 902 8.90 -13.79 17.00
C LEU A 902 10.04 -13.06 17.70
N VAL A 903 10.43 -11.90 17.18
CA VAL A 903 11.45 -11.01 17.78
C VAL A 903 10.95 -9.56 17.78
N SER A 904 11.22 -8.83 18.86
CA SER A 904 11.09 -7.35 18.92
C SER A 904 12.14 -6.75 19.86
N GLY A 905 12.02 -5.46 20.20
CA GLY A 905 13.00 -4.72 20.98
C GLY A 905 13.98 -3.91 20.11
N GLY A 906 15.18 -3.64 20.62
CA GLY A 906 16.18 -2.80 19.96
C GLY A 906 16.77 -3.37 18.68
N ASN A 907 17.22 -2.48 17.80
CA ASN A 907 17.85 -2.81 16.52
C ASN A 907 19.38 -2.72 16.62
N ASP A 908 19.99 -3.70 17.28
CA ASP A 908 21.44 -3.82 17.39
C ASP A 908 21.82 -5.28 17.10
N PRO A 909 22.07 -5.66 15.84
CA PRO A 909 22.29 -7.06 15.49
C PRO A 909 23.55 -7.66 16.12
N ASP A 910 24.47 -6.84 16.67
CA ASP A 910 25.71 -7.31 17.27
C ASP A 910 25.61 -7.50 18.78
N ARG A 911 24.70 -6.78 19.45
CA ARG A 911 24.52 -6.86 20.91
C ARG A 911 23.11 -7.30 21.37
N LEU A 912 22.10 -7.18 20.51
CA LEU A 912 20.70 -7.54 20.76
C LEU A 912 20.23 -8.51 19.67
N TYR A 913 20.22 -9.82 19.93
CA TYR A 913 19.75 -10.76 18.91
C TYR A 913 19.23 -12.07 19.47
N ALA A 914 18.38 -12.73 18.68
CA ALA A 914 18.09 -14.16 18.79
C ALA A 914 18.78 -14.92 17.64
N ALA A 915 19.45 -16.02 17.94
CA ALA A 915 20.29 -16.75 17.00
C ALA A 915 20.09 -18.26 17.08
N ALA A 916 20.10 -18.94 15.93
CA ALA A 916 20.29 -20.37 15.85
C ALA A 916 21.79 -20.68 15.82
N VAL A 917 22.28 -21.41 16.81
CA VAL A 917 23.71 -21.67 17.01
C VAL A 917 23.98 -23.17 16.95
N ARG A 918 25.03 -23.54 16.21
CA ARG A 918 25.46 -24.94 16.12
C ARG A 918 26.25 -25.34 17.37
N ALA A 919 25.82 -26.43 18.00
CA ALA A 919 26.34 -26.85 19.30
C ALA A 919 27.80 -27.35 19.27
N ARG A 920 28.27 -27.93 18.15
CA ARG A 920 29.62 -28.51 18.08
C ARG A 920 30.76 -27.49 18.05
N ASP A 921 30.50 -26.29 17.53
CA ASP A 921 31.53 -25.28 17.26
C ASP A 921 31.13 -23.86 17.69
N GLY A 922 29.90 -23.65 18.18
CA GLY A 922 29.40 -22.34 18.58
C GLY A 922 29.15 -21.39 17.40
N LYS A 923 29.15 -21.90 16.16
CA LYS A 923 28.92 -21.06 14.99
C LYS A 923 27.45 -20.64 14.93
N VAL A 924 27.21 -19.32 14.94
CA VAL A 924 25.92 -18.72 14.59
C VAL A 924 25.60 -19.08 13.13
N LEU A 925 24.49 -19.79 12.93
CA LEU A 925 24.01 -20.21 11.61
C LEU A 925 23.11 -19.13 11.00
N ALA A 926 22.25 -18.54 11.81
CA ALA A 926 21.41 -17.40 11.48
C ALA A 926 21.11 -16.60 12.76
N LYS A 927 20.89 -15.29 12.64
CA LYS A 927 20.48 -14.41 13.74
C LYS A 927 19.53 -13.32 13.26
N ALA A 928 18.72 -12.80 14.17
CA ALA A 928 17.86 -11.65 13.94
C ALA A 928 17.79 -10.75 15.18
N THR A 929 17.53 -9.46 14.96
CA THR A 929 17.37 -8.42 15.99
C THR A 929 16.00 -7.74 15.87
N GLY A 930 15.66 -6.90 16.85
CA GLY A 930 14.47 -6.07 16.84
C GLY A 930 14.55 -4.90 15.85
N ARG A 931 13.56 -4.00 15.90
CA ARG A 931 13.47 -2.82 15.02
C ARG A 931 13.23 -1.52 15.78
N SER A 932 13.63 -1.49 17.06
CA SER A 932 13.29 -0.42 18.00
C SER A 932 11.78 -0.21 18.09
N THR A 933 11.06 -1.33 18.26
CA THR A 933 9.62 -1.42 18.48
C THR A 933 9.34 -2.59 19.41
N GLU A 934 8.29 -2.48 20.23
CA GLU A 934 7.82 -3.58 21.09
C GLU A 934 6.97 -4.59 20.30
N GLN A 935 6.46 -4.21 19.12
CA GLN A 935 5.66 -5.11 18.28
C GLN A 935 6.50 -6.26 17.73
N TYR A 936 6.06 -7.48 17.99
CA TYR A 936 6.67 -8.69 17.49
C TYR A 936 6.57 -8.78 15.97
N ARG A 937 7.66 -9.30 15.36
CA ARG A 937 7.69 -9.70 13.97
C ARG A 937 8.24 -11.12 13.85
N ARG A 938 7.72 -11.87 12.89
CA ARG A 938 8.20 -13.22 12.58
C ARG A 938 9.52 -13.13 11.84
N VAL A 939 10.52 -13.90 12.26
CA VAL A 939 11.74 -14.11 11.50
C VAL A 939 11.85 -15.58 11.16
N VAL A 940 12.30 -15.85 9.93
CA VAL A 940 12.43 -17.20 9.40
C VAL A 940 13.89 -17.42 9.01
N PHE A 941 14.45 -18.52 9.46
CA PHE A 941 15.78 -19.00 9.13
C PHE A 941 15.65 -20.28 8.31
N ASP A 942 16.05 -20.24 7.04
CA ASP A 942 16.26 -21.45 6.26
C ASP A 942 17.60 -22.08 6.68
N LEU A 943 17.52 -23.14 7.48
CA LEU A 943 18.67 -23.95 7.90
C LEU A 943 18.60 -25.35 7.29
N SER A 944 17.96 -25.52 6.13
CA SER A 944 17.86 -26.79 5.41
C SER A 944 19.23 -27.44 5.14
N ALA A 945 20.26 -26.62 4.87
CA ALA A 945 21.65 -27.08 4.73
C ALA A 945 22.28 -27.63 6.02
N HIS A 946 21.60 -27.50 7.16
CA HIS A 946 22.05 -27.89 8.49
C HIS A 946 21.18 -28.99 9.13
N ILE A 947 20.25 -29.60 8.39
CA ILE A 947 19.46 -30.72 8.90
C ILE A 947 20.39 -31.83 9.43
N GLY A 948 20.12 -32.31 10.63
CA GLY A 948 20.93 -33.29 11.35
C GLY A 948 22.03 -32.69 12.24
N ASP A 949 22.36 -31.40 12.11
CA ASP A 949 23.23 -30.73 13.08
C ASP A 949 22.50 -30.59 14.43
N ARG A 950 23.28 -30.64 15.52
CA ARG A 950 22.79 -30.27 16.87
C ARG A 950 22.82 -28.76 17.00
N ILE A 951 21.70 -28.14 17.32
CA ILE A 951 21.56 -26.68 17.46
C ILE A 951 20.89 -26.30 18.78
N TYR A 952 21.04 -25.04 19.19
CA TYR A 952 20.24 -24.39 20.22
C TYR A 952 19.90 -22.96 19.77
N ILE A 953 18.87 -22.37 20.37
CA ILE A 953 18.54 -20.96 20.21
C ILE A 953 19.19 -20.17 21.34
N GLU A 954 19.84 -19.07 21.00
CA GLU A 954 20.49 -18.17 21.95
C GLU A 954 19.89 -16.77 21.80
N VAL A 955 19.44 -16.19 22.91
CA VAL A 955 18.92 -14.82 23.00
C VAL A 955 19.93 -13.99 23.77
N VAL A 956 20.44 -12.95 23.13
CA VAL A 956 21.54 -12.12 23.61
C VAL A 956 21.05 -10.71 23.80
N ASP A 957 21.28 -10.19 25.00
CA ASP A 957 21.05 -8.80 25.38
C ASP A 957 22.32 -8.22 26.02
N GLN A 958 23.04 -7.39 25.28
CA GLN A 958 24.31 -6.80 25.72
C GLN A 958 24.37 -5.28 25.48
N ALA A 959 23.22 -4.64 25.23
CA ALA A 959 23.17 -3.20 25.02
C ALA A 959 22.60 -2.49 26.25
N ASP A 960 23.25 -1.43 26.67
CA ASP A 960 22.82 -0.56 27.76
C ASP A 960 22.45 0.83 27.19
N GLY A 961 21.16 1.16 27.17
CA GLY A 961 20.68 2.43 26.58
C GLY A 961 19.24 2.35 26.12
N GLY A 962 18.69 3.43 25.55
CA GLY A 962 17.32 3.38 25.03
C GLY A 962 17.17 2.26 24.00
N TRP A 963 16.17 1.39 24.18
CA TRP A 963 16.01 0.13 23.44
C TRP A 963 17.07 -0.95 23.72
N GLY A 964 17.75 -0.89 24.86
CA GLY A 964 18.68 -1.91 25.35
C GLY A 964 17.96 -3.16 25.85
N HIS A 965 17.13 -3.75 25.00
CA HIS A 965 16.47 -5.02 25.27
C HIS A 965 16.10 -5.78 23.99
N ILE A 966 15.94 -7.09 24.10
CA ILE A 966 15.36 -7.96 23.06
C ILE A 966 14.21 -8.78 23.62
N ASN A 967 13.13 -8.87 22.84
CA ASN A 967 11.96 -9.67 23.15
C ASN A 967 11.89 -10.88 22.22
N VAL A 968 11.43 -12.02 22.73
CA VAL A 968 11.29 -13.26 21.94
C VAL A 968 10.00 -13.99 22.28
N ALA A 969 9.34 -14.58 21.28
CA ALA A 969 8.20 -15.47 21.48
C ALA A 969 8.16 -16.56 20.40
N ASP A 970 7.35 -17.60 20.62
CA ASP A 970 6.95 -18.59 19.61
C ASP A 970 8.12 -19.16 18.76
N VAL A 971 9.10 -19.77 19.43
CA VAL A 971 10.38 -20.22 18.86
C VAL A 971 10.30 -21.61 18.22
N ASN A 972 9.79 -21.68 17.01
CA ASN A 972 9.54 -22.92 16.29
C ASN A 972 10.81 -23.51 15.68
N VAL A 973 11.29 -24.61 16.25
CA VAL A 973 12.39 -25.43 15.72
C VAL A 973 11.87 -26.82 15.36
N PRO A 974 12.02 -27.31 14.11
CA PRO A 974 11.63 -28.66 13.76
C PRO A 974 12.64 -29.65 14.38
N VAL A 975 12.26 -30.31 15.46
CA VAL A 975 13.13 -31.24 16.19
C VAL A 975 12.99 -32.65 15.63
N ARG A 976 14.12 -33.24 15.22
CA ARG A 976 14.14 -34.64 14.76
C ARG A 976 13.76 -35.58 15.92
N ARG A 977 12.74 -36.42 15.71
CA ARG A 977 12.38 -37.49 16.65
C ARG A 977 13.56 -38.45 16.88
N PRO A 978 13.73 -38.97 18.11
CA PRO A 978 14.82 -39.88 18.47
C PRO A 978 14.96 -41.11 17.57
#